data_AF-A0A8H5UJW9-F1
#
_entry.id   AF-A0A8H5UJW9-F1
#
_cell.length_a   1.000
_cell.length_b   1.000
_cell.length_c   1.000
_cell.angle_alpha   90.00
_cell.angle_beta   90.00
_cell.angle_gamma   90.00
#
_symmetry.space_group_name_H-M   'P 1'
#
loop_
_entity.id
_entity.type
_entity.pdbx_description
1 polymer ?
#
loop_
_entity_poly.entity_id
_entity_poly.type
_entity_poly.pdbx_seq_one_letter_code
_entity_poly.pdbx_strand_id
1 'polypeptide(L)'
;MGKKRVLATREERLRLPTTENCSKGVTSAWPDLGPHQSCLAELRDGIVSIGTYPFPGPDALVPGSDGAGVVEALGEGVTEWKVGDRVVTNFTQEHIAGRLTRDVGLTQLGGEAQGLLGEYFIFPKTGVVKIPDYLSLEEASCLPCAALTAWNALYGLTPLRPGQTVLLQGTGGVSTFALQIAHAAGAKTIVTSSSDDKLAKAKYLGATYGINYSKTPDWAAEAMRITNGKGVDHIIEIGGTLTLQASFDAIGFNGQIHCIGHITNPDPLGAGKDLRGPDAAFLALDRLCVVRGVVVGSREQLQDMLECFEANDIRSVIDRVFSFENAREAYNSFLSDFLPLAMESPALAEALIAYSSGHMSHSDPSYTTVSLAARSRALCELSTTISRPDQAASVTESALSASLIPLTSEVCLESHQSWYNHLVGAQHLIASAQRQADGSLVLGARALRLTSEGRWILRNFAYHDIIGSVTLGTKPLLCPDYLGDITHEFDMYLGVASQILVYIGQITCLDLSTTDVEIGIRPSRNYLGIQYKLESWTCPAGTPPTLEAAACAYRGAALIYLYRKMRRQLEADHNFSLACGMSLNTLNDKLQTIVEDTLDSIGQVHENHVSESSLLFPLFIVGGEVERTDQMEFVRARLQVSCNKRRCRNISRALEVLEELWVYRQIQDVLGGNRPDWEYILKSGLEPLLLT
;
A
#
# COMPACT_ATOMS: atom_id res chain seq x y z
N MET A 1 -20.99 -64.65 -10.15
CA MET A 1 -21.19 -65.13 -8.75
C MET A 1 -20.06 -64.59 -7.88
N GLY A 2 -20.38 -64.11 -6.68
CA GLY A 2 -19.40 -63.77 -5.62
C GLY A 2 -19.23 -62.27 -5.33
N LYS A 3 -20.18 -61.67 -4.61
CA LYS A 3 -20.12 -60.31 -4.01
C LYS A 3 -19.22 -60.26 -2.78
N LYS A 4 -18.61 -59.08 -2.50
CA LYS A 4 -18.56 -58.30 -1.23
C LYS A 4 -17.56 -57.14 -1.42
N ARG A 5 -17.94 -55.87 -1.64
CA ARG A 5 -18.37 -54.80 -0.71
C ARG A 5 -17.47 -54.57 0.54
N VAL A 6 -16.80 -53.39 0.54
CA VAL A 6 -16.88 -52.27 1.53
C VAL A 6 -15.66 -51.96 2.43
N LEU A 7 -15.27 -50.66 2.34
CA LEU A 7 -14.67 -49.70 3.30
C LEU A 7 -13.14 -49.47 3.47
N ALA A 8 -12.83 -48.19 3.25
CA ALA A 8 -11.65 -47.36 3.45
C ALA A 8 -10.83 -47.54 4.74
N THR A 9 -9.54 -47.17 4.63
CA THR A 9 -8.83 -46.34 5.63
C THR A 9 -7.75 -45.46 4.97
N ARG A 10 -7.48 -44.36 5.67
CA ARG A 10 -6.70 -43.15 5.40
C ARG A 10 -5.17 -43.39 5.48
N GLU A 11 -4.42 -42.42 4.94
CA GLU A 11 -2.99 -42.12 5.17
C GLU A 11 -1.93 -42.99 4.47
N GLU A 12 -1.35 -42.45 3.38
CA GLU A 12 0.12 -42.43 3.24
C GLU A 12 0.54 -41.29 2.29
N ARG A 13 1.41 -40.41 2.82
CA ARG A 13 2.02 -39.26 2.16
C ARG A 13 2.95 -39.74 1.05
N LEU A 14 2.74 -39.32 -0.19
CA LEU A 14 3.72 -39.46 -1.26
C LEU A 14 4.61 -38.22 -1.33
N ARG A 15 5.90 -38.49 -1.14
CA ARG A 15 7.04 -37.59 -1.11
C ARG A 15 7.26 -36.95 -2.49
N LEU A 16 7.60 -35.66 -2.49
CA LEU A 16 8.18 -34.95 -3.63
C LEU A 16 9.48 -35.64 -4.10
N PRO A 17 9.73 -35.82 -5.41
CA PRO A 17 11.05 -36.20 -5.91
C PRO A 17 11.99 -34.99 -5.90
N THR A 18 13.22 -35.26 -5.48
CA THR A 18 14.35 -34.34 -5.30
C THR A 18 14.97 -33.83 -6.60
N THR A 19 15.66 -32.71 -6.46
CA THR A 19 16.27 -31.76 -7.40
C THR A 19 17.41 -32.25 -8.31
N GLU A 20 17.35 -33.44 -8.93
CA GLU A 20 18.52 -33.97 -9.66
C GLU A 20 18.36 -34.36 -11.15
N ASN A 21 17.27 -34.00 -11.83
CA ASN A 21 17.11 -34.35 -13.27
C ASN A 21 16.83 -33.20 -14.25
N CYS A 22 16.96 -31.93 -13.86
CA CYS A 22 16.81 -30.78 -14.79
C CYS A 22 18.14 -30.23 -15.33
N SER A 23 19.13 -31.09 -15.60
CA SER A 23 20.35 -30.69 -16.29
C SER A 23 20.70 -31.65 -17.43
N LYS A 24 20.06 -31.47 -18.60
CA LYS A 24 20.62 -31.76 -19.94
C LYS A 24 19.63 -31.45 -21.08
N GLY A 25 19.98 -30.45 -21.89
CA GLY A 25 19.41 -30.14 -23.21
C GLY A 25 18.06 -29.41 -23.13
N VAL A 26 17.86 -28.19 -23.63
CA VAL A 26 18.32 -27.62 -24.89
C VAL A 26 18.49 -26.11 -24.71
N THR A 27 19.69 -25.62 -24.98
CA THR A 27 19.95 -24.23 -25.36
C THR A 27 19.42 -24.00 -26.77
N SER A 28 18.34 -23.24 -26.93
CA SER A 28 18.03 -22.56 -28.18
C SER A 28 17.29 -21.27 -27.85
N ALA A 29 17.83 -20.16 -28.35
CA ALA A 29 17.24 -18.83 -28.24
C ALA A 29 15.76 -18.86 -28.67
N TRP A 30 14.88 -18.31 -27.83
CA TRP A 30 13.46 -18.16 -28.15
C TRP A 30 13.27 -16.80 -28.84
N PRO A 31 12.63 -16.74 -30.01
CA PRO A 31 12.29 -15.48 -30.67
C PRO A 31 11.10 -14.78 -29.98
N ASP A 32 11.09 -13.44 -30.04
CA ASP A 32 10.01 -12.56 -29.55
C ASP A 32 8.63 -12.99 -30.07
N LEU A 33 7.67 -13.30 -29.18
CA LEU A 33 6.32 -13.76 -29.55
C LEU A 33 5.23 -13.36 -28.51
N GLY A 34 4.22 -12.59 -28.98
CA GLY A 34 2.78 -12.59 -28.58
C GLY A 34 2.32 -11.95 -27.25
N PRO A 35 1.30 -11.05 -27.22
CA PRO A 35 0.83 -10.39 -25.99
C PRO A 35 -0.24 -11.20 -25.19
N HIS A 36 -0.06 -11.27 -23.87
CA HIS A 36 -1.03 -11.76 -22.87
C HIS A 36 -1.58 -10.59 -22.02
N GLN A 37 -2.78 -10.72 -21.43
CA GLN A 37 -3.41 -9.65 -20.65
C GLN A 37 -3.95 -10.10 -19.29
N SER A 38 -3.57 -9.38 -18.23
CA SER A 38 -4.03 -9.56 -16.85
C SER A 38 -4.80 -8.30 -16.40
N CYS A 39 -5.95 -8.48 -15.74
CA CYS A 39 -6.64 -7.36 -15.06
C CYS A 39 -6.08 -7.23 -13.65
N LEU A 40 -5.50 -6.06 -13.32
CA LEU A 40 -4.67 -5.88 -12.12
C LEU A 40 -5.27 -4.94 -11.07
N ALA A 41 -6.56 -4.61 -11.15
CA ALA A 41 -7.18 -3.58 -10.31
C ALA A 41 -8.39 -4.07 -9.50
N GLU A 42 -8.38 -5.33 -9.06
CA GLU A 42 -9.38 -5.82 -8.10
C GLU A 42 -8.94 -5.48 -6.67
N LEU A 43 -9.87 -4.98 -5.84
CA LEU A 43 -9.61 -4.60 -4.45
C LEU A 43 -8.90 -5.72 -3.65
N ARG A 44 -9.27 -6.98 -3.93
CA ARG A 44 -8.67 -8.17 -3.32
C ARG A 44 -7.17 -8.25 -3.56
N ASP A 45 -6.73 -8.06 -4.80
CA ASP A 45 -5.34 -8.24 -5.13
C ASP A 45 -4.50 -7.11 -4.51
N GLY A 46 -5.09 -5.92 -4.32
CA GLY A 46 -4.53 -4.86 -3.48
C GLY A 46 -4.30 -5.32 -2.03
N ILE A 47 -5.28 -5.96 -1.39
CA ILE A 47 -5.18 -6.53 -0.03
C ILE A 47 -4.10 -7.62 0.05
N VAL A 48 -3.99 -8.46 -0.99
CA VAL A 48 -2.94 -9.48 -1.11
C VAL A 48 -1.55 -8.84 -1.20
N SER A 49 -1.39 -7.80 -2.03
CA SER A 49 -0.10 -7.13 -2.22
C SER A 49 0.43 -6.44 -0.95
N ILE A 50 -0.46 -6.00 -0.05
CA ILE A 50 -0.10 -5.37 1.23
C ILE A 50 0.00 -6.37 2.40
N GLY A 51 -0.16 -7.67 2.15
CA GLY A 51 0.02 -8.73 3.14
C GLY A 51 -1.05 -8.80 4.23
N THR A 52 -2.21 -8.16 4.04
CA THR A 52 -3.32 -8.16 5.00
C THR A 52 -4.43 -9.15 4.61
N TYR A 53 -4.23 -9.93 3.56
CA TYR A 53 -5.17 -10.96 3.13
C TYR A 53 -5.30 -12.05 4.22
N PRO A 54 -6.52 -12.35 4.71
CA PRO A 54 -6.72 -13.16 5.91
C PRO A 54 -6.57 -14.67 5.68
N PHE A 55 -6.33 -15.10 4.43
CA PHE A 55 -6.25 -16.50 4.03
C PHE A 55 -4.81 -16.89 3.64
N PRO A 56 -4.40 -18.13 3.91
CA PRO A 56 -3.03 -18.58 3.66
C PRO A 56 -2.72 -18.63 2.16
N GLY A 57 -1.52 -18.17 1.77
CA GLY A 57 -1.01 -18.24 0.41
C GLY A 57 0.45 -18.69 0.35
N PRO A 58 1.03 -18.87 -0.85
CA PRO A 58 2.43 -19.24 -1.05
C PRO A 58 3.40 -18.16 -0.56
N ASP A 59 4.58 -18.55 -0.06
CA ASP A 59 5.62 -17.63 0.44
C ASP A 59 6.16 -16.64 -0.62
N ALA A 60 6.05 -17.00 -1.91
CA ALA A 60 6.41 -16.18 -3.06
C ALA A 60 5.24 -16.19 -4.06
N LEU A 61 4.21 -15.40 -3.75
CA LEU A 61 3.00 -15.30 -4.54
C LEU A 61 3.17 -14.33 -5.73
N VAL A 62 2.89 -14.82 -6.94
CA VAL A 62 2.58 -13.97 -8.09
C VAL A 62 1.16 -13.40 -7.87
N PRO A 63 0.95 -12.08 -7.83
CA PRO A 63 -0.36 -11.48 -7.64
C PRO A 63 -1.19 -11.52 -8.93
N GLY A 64 -2.45 -11.04 -8.85
CA GLY A 64 -3.38 -10.98 -9.97
C GLY A 64 -4.25 -12.23 -10.05
N SER A 65 -5.54 -12.07 -9.84
CA SER A 65 -6.50 -13.17 -9.86
C SER A 65 -7.16 -13.41 -11.22
N ASP A 66 -7.10 -12.40 -12.08
CA ASP A 66 -7.87 -12.28 -13.31
C ASP A 66 -6.97 -12.23 -14.55
N GLY A 67 -7.28 -13.03 -15.58
CA GLY A 67 -6.46 -13.09 -16.78
C GLY A 67 -7.15 -13.72 -17.99
N ALA A 68 -6.74 -13.27 -19.17
CA ALA A 68 -7.17 -13.79 -20.45
C ALA A 68 -5.97 -13.93 -21.40
N GLY A 69 -6.04 -14.91 -22.30
CA GLY A 69 -4.93 -15.19 -23.20
C GLY A 69 -5.30 -16.14 -24.31
N VAL A 70 -4.26 -16.65 -24.97
CA VAL A 70 -4.36 -17.61 -26.06
C VAL A 70 -3.68 -18.91 -25.62
N VAL A 71 -4.29 -20.04 -25.97
CA VAL A 71 -3.69 -21.36 -25.73
C VAL A 71 -2.47 -21.52 -26.64
N GLU A 72 -1.27 -21.51 -26.04
CA GLU A 72 0.00 -21.65 -26.77
C GLU A 72 0.40 -23.12 -26.97
N ALA A 73 0.18 -23.96 -25.96
CA ALA A 73 0.55 -25.38 -25.97
C ALA A 73 -0.46 -26.24 -25.21
N LEU A 74 -0.49 -27.54 -25.54
CA LEU A 74 -1.36 -28.53 -24.94
C LEU A 74 -0.56 -29.65 -24.31
N GLY A 75 -0.95 -30.07 -23.10
CA GLY A 75 -0.44 -31.28 -22.47
C GLY A 75 -0.95 -32.55 -23.16
N GLU A 76 -0.24 -33.66 -22.95
CA GLU A 76 -0.65 -34.96 -23.47
C GLU A 76 -2.07 -35.34 -22.99
N GLY A 77 -2.93 -35.77 -23.92
CA GLY A 77 -4.30 -36.18 -23.62
C GLY A 77 -5.35 -35.06 -23.54
N VAL A 78 -4.95 -33.79 -23.67
CA VAL A 78 -5.90 -32.65 -23.77
C VAL A 78 -6.48 -32.59 -25.18
N THR A 79 -7.80 -32.74 -25.31
CA THR A 79 -8.51 -32.80 -26.62
C THR A 79 -9.60 -31.75 -26.78
N GLU A 80 -10.01 -31.09 -25.70
CA GLU A 80 -11.09 -30.10 -25.69
C GLU A 80 -10.64 -28.67 -26.09
N TRP A 81 -9.33 -28.46 -26.19
CA TRP A 81 -8.68 -27.20 -26.54
C TRP A 81 -7.81 -27.34 -27.77
N LYS A 82 -7.58 -26.24 -28.48
CA LYS A 82 -6.65 -26.14 -29.61
C LYS A 82 -5.70 -24.96 -29.40
N VAL A 83 -4.47 -25.11 -29.89
CA VAL A 83 -3.54 -23.96 -29.97
C VAL A 83 -4.20 -22.84 -30.77
N GLY A 84 -4.15 -21.62 -30.24
CA GLY A 84 -4.84 -20.46 -30.78
C GLY A 84 -6.23 -20.18 -30.21
N ASP A 85 -6.81 -21.07 -29.39
CA ASP A 85 -8.08 -20.76 -28.71
C ASP A 85 -7.89 -19.61 -27.73
N ARG A 86 -8.81 -18.64 -27.76
CA ARG A 86 -8.85 -17.51 -26.83
C ARG A 86 -9.63 -17.91 -25.58
N VAL A 87 -9.03 -17.67 -24.41
CA VAL A 87 -9.55 -18.18 -23.13
C VAL A 87 -9.45 -17.14 -22.02
N VAL A 88 -10.31 -17.29 -21.02
CA VAL A 88 -10.27 -16.58 -19.75
C VAL A 88 -10.11 -17.58 -18.60
N THR A 89 -9.43 -17.19 -17.54
CA THR A 89 -9.19 -18.05 -16.38
C THR A 89 -10.47 -18.30 -15.57
N ASN A 90 -10.55 -19.50 -15.00
CA ASN A 90 -11.51 -19.80 -13.94
C ASN A 90 -10.88 -19.39 -12.60
N PHE A 91 -11.44 -18.41 -11.91
CA PHE A 91 -10.85 -17.83 -10.70
C PHE A 91 -10.49 -18.90 -9.64
N THR A 92 -11.42 -19.82 -9.35
CA THR A 92 -11.19 -20.94 -8.44
C THR A 92 -11.02 -22.21 -9.26
N GLN A 93 -9.76 -22.62 -9.51
CA GLN A 93 -9.40 -23.58 -10.55
C GLN A 93 -10.17 -24.92 -10.47
N GLU A 94 -10.43 -25.41 -9.26
CA GLU A 94 -11.15 -26.68 -9.04
C GLU A 94 -12.67 -26.51 -8.84
N HIS A 95 -13.21 -25.29 -8.81
CA HIS A 95 -14.66 -25.06 -8.62
C HIS A 95 -15.40 -25.22 -9.95
N ILE A 96 -15.63 -26.46 -10.36
CA ILE A 96 -16.27 -26.75 -11.65
C ILE A 96 -17.76 -26.46 -11.63
N ALA A 97 -18.47 -26.97 -10.62
CA ALA A 97 -19.92 -26.87 -10.48
C ALA A 97 -20.33 -27.05 -9.01
N GLY A 98 -21.57 -26.67 -8.70
CA GLY A 98 -22.17 -26.92 -7.39
C GLY A 98 -21.51 -26.15 -6.23
N ARG A 99 -21.54 -26.74 -5.04
CA ARG A 99 -21.15 -26.06 -3.79
C ARG A 99 -19.62 -25.97 -3.65
N LEU A 100 -19.13 -24.75 -3.38
CA LEU A 100 -17.74 -24.53 -3.01
C LEU A 100 -17.40 -25.18 -1.66
N THR A 101 -16.30 -25.92 -1.61
CA THR A 101 -15.73 -26.48 -0.38
C THR A 101 -14.47 -25.72 0.01
N ARG A 102 -14.02 -25.85 1.27
CA ARG A 102 -12.80 -25.16 1.73
C ARG A 102 -11.56 -25.58 0.94
N ASP A 103 -11.40 -26.87 0.68
CA ASP A 103 -10.24 -27.40 -0.05
C ASP A 103 -10.19 -26.86 -1.48
N VAL A 104 -11.35 -26.82 -2.16
CA VAL A 104 -11.47 -26.20 -3.49
C VAL A 104 -11.20 -24.69 -3.44
N GLY A 105 -11.61 -24.01 -2.37
CA GLY A 105 -11.32 -22.59 -2.15
C GLY A 105 -9.83 -22.25 -2.08
N LEU A 106 -8.97 -23.21 -1.72
CA LEU A 106 -7.51 -23.00 -1.73
C LEU A 106 -6.91 -22.94 -3.14
N THR A 107 -7.73 -23.15 -4.18
CA THR A 107 -7.30 -23.08 -5.59
C THR A 107 -7.62 -21.75 -6.26
N GLN A 108 -7.89 -20.72 -5.44
CA GLN A 108 -8.14 -19.36 -5.88
C GLN A 108 -6.85 -18.66 -6.32
N LEU A 109 -6.84 -18.17 -7.56
CA LEU A 109 -5.69 -17.50 -8.15
C LEU A 109 -5.39 -16.16 -7.46
N GLY A 110 -4.11 -15.78 -7.39
CA GLY A 110 -3.66 -14.48 -6.90
C GLY A 110 -3.84 -14.28 -5.39
N GLY A 111 -3.99 -15.37 -4.62
CA GLY A 111 -4.10 -15.34 -3.16
C GLY A 111 -3.67 -16.68 -2.56
N GLU A 112 -4.60 -17.63 -2.47
CA GLU A 112 -4.36 -18.98 -1.97
C GLU A 112 -3.49 -19.83 -2.92
N ALA A 113 -3.59 -19.58 -4.23
CA ALA A 113 -2.75 -20.13 -5.28
C ALA A 113 -2.04 -19.01 -6.07
N GLN A 114 -1.05 -19.41 -6.88
CA GLN A 114 -0.31 -18.49 -7.75
C GLN A 114 -1.26 -17.70 -8.66
N GLY A 115 -1.00 -16.41 -8.81
CA GLY A 115 -1.76 -15.49 -9.65
C GLY A 115 -1.27 -15.44 -11.08
N LEU A 116 -1.69 -14.38 -11.77
CA LEU A 116 -1.70 -14.24 -13.23
C LEU A 116 -0.87 -13.07 -13.75
N LEU A 117 -0.08 -12.43 -12.89
CA LEU A 117 0.86 -11.40 -13.31
C LEU A 117 2.14 -12.02 -13.91
N GLY A 118 2.05 -12.44 -15.17
CA GLY A 118 3.13 -13.08 -15.92
C GLY A 118 2.74 -13.34 -17.37
N GLU A 119 3.69 -13.73 -18.19
CA GLU A 119 3.45 -13.96 -19.62
C GLU A 119 2.82 -15.34 -19.88
N TYR A 120 3.19 -16.36 -19.10
CA TYR A 120 2.75 -17.74 -19.32
C TYR A 120 2.27 -18.40 -18.04
N PHE A 121 1.15 -19.12 -18.14
CA PHE A 121 0.58 -19.89 -17.04
C PHE A 121 0.14 -21.28 -17.51
N ILE A 122 0.26 -22.25 -16.60
CA ILE A 122 -0.14 -23.63 -16.85
C ILE A 122 -1.37 -23.91 -16.00
N PHE A 123 -2.46 -24.29 -16.67
CA PHE A 123 -3.71 -24.66 -16.00
C PHE A 123 -4.07 -26.11 -16.28
N PRO A 124 -4.82 -26.77 -15.38
CA PRO A 124 -5.59 -27.93 -15.77
C PRO A 124 -6.56 -27.57 -16.90
N LYS A 125 -6.98 -28.56 -17.69
CA LYS A 125 -7.92 -28.37 -18.81
C LYS A 125 -9.25 -27.68 -18.42
N THR A 126 -9.61 -27.75 -17.14
CA THR A 126 -10.80 -27.11 -16.56
C THR A 126 -10.54 -25.71 -15.98
N GLY A 127 -9.28 -25.28 -15.92
CA GLY A 127 -8.86 -24.02 -15.33
C GLY A 127 -9.13 -22.78 -16.18
N VAL A 128 -9.68 -22.97 -17.38
CA VAL A 128 -10.02 -21.91 -18.33
C VAL A 128 -11.36 -22.18 -19.03
N VAL A 129 -11.95 -21.13 -19.57
CA VAL A 129 -13.18 -21.12 -20.38
C VAL A 129 -12.95 -20.32 -21.65
N LYS A 130 -13.60 -20.71 -22.76
CA LYS A 130 -13.49 -20.03 -24.05
C LYS A 130 -14.18 -18.68 -23.99
N ILE A 131 -13.55 -17.64 -24.53
CA ILE A 131 -14.16 -16.31 -24.61
C ILE A 131 -14.88 -16.11 -25.94
N PRO A 132 -16.01 -15.37 -25.96
CA PRO A 132 -16.67 -14.95 -27.19
C PRO A 132 -15.76 -14.10 -28.10
N ASP A 133 -15.95 -14.20 -29.42
CA ASP A 133 -15.09 -13.53 -30.40
C ASP A 133 -15.16 -11.99 -30.33
N TYR A 134 -16.29 -11.43 -29.89
CA TYR A 134 -16.53 -9.99 -29.84
C TYR A 134 -15.78 -9.27 -28.70
N LEU A 135 -15.37 -10.00 -27.66
CA LEU A 135 -14.61 -9.46 -26.53
C LEU A 135 -13.13 -9.44 -26.89
N SER A 136 -12.43 -8.37 -26.52
CA SER A 136 -10.97 -8.31 -26.54
C SER A 136 -10.37 -9.10 -25.37
N LEU A 137 -9.04 -9.31 -25.37
CA LEU A 137 -8.39 -9.98 -24.21
C LEU A 137 -8.41 -9.07 -22.98
N GLU A 138 -8.27 -7.76 -23.18
CA GLU A 138 -8.45 -6.72 -22.17
C GLU A 138 -9.83 -6.86 -21.50
N GLU A 139 -10.90 -6.86 -22.30
CA GLU A 139 -12.27 -6.95 -21.80
C GLU A 139 -12.52 -8.27 -21.08
N ALA A 140 -12.07 -9.39 -21.66
CA ALA A 140 -12.24 -10.71 -21.08
C ALA A 140 -11.48 -10.87 -19.77
N SER A 141 -10.32 -10.23 -19.63
CA SER A 141 -9.51 -10.32 -18.41
C SER A 141 -10.22 -9.74 -17.19
N CYS A 142 -11.19 -8.83 -17.34
CA CYS A 142 -11.94 -8.23 -16.22
C CYS A 142 -13.12 -9.08 -15.71
N LEU A 143 -13.36 -10.27 -16.27
CA LEU A 143 -14.55 -11.08 -16.01
C LEU A 143 -14.45 -12.03 -14.80
N PRO A 144 -13.34 -12.76 -14.57
CA PRO A 144 -13.33 -13.89 -13.63
C PRO A 144 -13.62 -13.55 -12.18
N CYS A 145 -13.17 -12.39 -11.70
CA CYS A 145 -13.48 -11.92 -10.35
C CYS A 145 -14.82 -11.17 -10.33
N ALA A 146 -14.84 -9.97 -10.93
CA ALA A 146 -15.93 -9.02 -10.73
C ALA A 146 -17.24 -9.46 -11.39
N ALA A 147 -17.22 -9.83 -12.67
CA ALA A 147 -18.41 -10.20 -13.41
C ALA A 147 -19.01 -11.51 -12.89
N LEU A 148 -18.17 -12.51 -12.62
CA LEU A 148 -18.62 -13.80 -12.10
C LEU A 148 -19.18 -13.69 -10.67
N THR A 149 -18.63 -12.80 -9.84
CA THR A 149 -19.20 -12.47 -8.53
C THR A 149 -20.59 -11.87 -8.67
N ALA A 150 -20.77 -10.90 -9.56
CA ALA A 150 -22.07 -10.31 -9.86
C ALA A 150 -23.08 -11.35 -10.37
N TRP A 151 -22.64 -12.26 -11.25
CA TRP A 151 -23.46 -13.35 -11.76
C TRP A 151 -23.88 -14.31 -10.63
N ASN A 152 -22.96 -14.77 -9.79
CA ASN A 152 -23.30 -15.66 -8.66
C ASN A 152 -24.23 -14.99 -7.64
N ALA A 153 -24.08 -13.68 -7.41
CA ALA A 153 -25.01 -12.92 -6.59
C ALA A 153 -26.43 -12.98 -7.19
N LEU A 154 -26.60 -12.67 -8.48
CA LEU A 154 -27.92 -12.57 -9.10
C LEU A 154 -28.55 -13.92 -9.48
N TYR A 155 -27.75 -14.95 -9.77
CA TYR A 155 -28.24 -16.24 -10.30
C TYR A 155 -27.87 -17.47 -9.46
N GLY A 156 -26.99 -17.35 -8.46
CA GLY A 156 -26.45 -18.52 -7.75
C GLY A 156 -27.30 -19.10 -6.62
N LEU A 157 -28.32 -18.39 -6.14
CA LEU A 157 -29.27 -18.92 -5.14
C LEU A 157 -30.69 -18.92 -5.68
N THR A 158 -31.38 -17.78 -5.58
CA THR A 158 -32.68 -17.58 -6.24
C THR A 158 -32.46 -16.62 -7.39
N PRO A 159 -32.58 -17.08 -8.65
CA PRO A 159 -32.35 -16.28 -9.84
C PRO A 159 -33.19 -14.99 -9.90
N LEU A 160 -32.54 -13.91 -10.34
CA LEU A 160 -33.18 -12.66 -10.70
C LEU A 160 -34.25 -12.90 -11.77
N ARG A 161 -35.39 -12.22 -11.61
CA ARG A 161 -36.52 -12.25 -12.56
C ARG A 161 -36.77 -10.87 -13.15
N PRO A 162 -37.28 -10.80 -14.41
CA PRO A 162 -37.69 -9.54 -15.00
C PRO A 162 -38.70 -8.79 -14.11
N GLY A 163 -38.54 -7.47 -14.03
CA GLY A 163 -39.38 -6.58 -13.23
C GLY A 163 -39.02 -6.48 -11.73
N GLN A 164 -38.10 -7.31 -11.23
CA GLN A 164 -37.54 -7.13 -9.87
C GLN A 164 -36.64 -5.89 -9.80
N THR A 165 -36.35 -5.43 -8.58
CA THR A 165 -35.48 -4.27 -8.34
C THR A 165 -34.16 -4.70 -7.69
N VAL A 166 -33.04 -4.26 -8.27
CA VAL A 166 -31.69 -4.51 -7.78
C VAL A 166 -31.06 -3.19 -7.34
N LEU A 167 -30.59 -3.11 -6.10
CA LEU A 167 -29.80 -1.99 -5.60
C LEU A 167 -28.31 -2.34 -5.64
N LEU A 168 -27.52 -1.43 -6.18
CA LEU A 168 -26.09 -1.60 -6.39
C LEU A 168 -25.34 -0.51 -5.65
N GLN A 169 -24.51 -0.91 -4.68
CA GLN A 169 -23.71 0.03 -3.92
C GLN A 169 -22.44 0.39 -4.67
N GLY A 170 -22.23 1.68 -4.90
CA GLY A 170 -21.05 2.18 -5.60
C GLY A 170 -21.04 1.85 -7.10
N THR A 171 -19.91 2.18 -7.72
CA THR A 171 -19.68 2.09 -9.18
C THR A 171 -18.36 1.36 -9.50
N GLY A 172 -17.94 0.44 -8.62
CA GLY A 172 -16.80 -0.44 -8.86
C GLY A 172 -17.16 -1.65 -9.73
N GLY A 173 -16.18 -2.50 -10.06
CA GLY A 173 -16.31 -3.58 -11.05
C GLY A 173 -17.51 -4.51 -10.84
N VAL A 174 -17.71 -5.00 -9.61
CA VAL A 174 -18.85 -5.88 -9.30
C VAL A 174 -20.18 -5.16 -9.53
N SER A 175 -20.30 -3.90 -9.08
CA SER A 175 -21.54 -3.13 -9.20
C SER A 175 -21.83 -2.73 -10.66
N THR A 176 -20.81 -2.44 -11.48
CA THR A 176 -21.02 -2.15 -12.91
C THR A 176 -21.44 -3.38 -13.70
N PHE A 177 -20.85 -4.56 -13.45
CA PHE A 177 -21.32 -5.80 -14.08
C PHE A 177 -22.71 -6.21 -13.61
N ALA A 178 -22.99 -6.15 -12.29
CA ALA A 178 -24.31 -6.44 -11.77
C ALA A 178 -25.39 -5.51 -12.35
N LEU A 179 -25.04 -4.25 -12.63
CA LEU A 179 -25.92 -3.30 -13.30
C LEU A 179 -26.28 -3.77 -14.71
N GLN A 180 -25.27 -4.10 -15.52
CA GLN A 180 -25.46 -4.57 -16.90
C GLN A 180 -26.25 -5.88 -16.93
N ILE A 181 -25.93 -6.84 -16.06
CA ILE A 181 -26.63 -8.13 -15.93
C ILE A 181 -28.09 -7.91 -15.53
N ALA A 182 -28.36 -7.07 -14.53
CA ALA A 182 -29.71 -6.80 -14.06
C ALA A 182 -30.53 -6.06 -15.13
N HIS A 183 -29.92 -5.10 -15.83
CA HIS A 183 -30.56 -4.39 -16.94
C HIS A 183 -30.94 -5.35 -18.07
N ALA A 184 -30.02 -6.22 -18.51
CA ALA A 184 -30.26 -7.22 -19.54
C ALA A 184 -31.36 -8.23 -19.13
N ALA A 185 -31.46 -8.56 -17.84
CA ALA A 185 -32.53 -9.40 -17.29
C ALA A 185 -33.90 -8.69 -17.20
N GLY A 186 -34.01 -7.41 -17.57
CA GLY A 186 -35.24 -6.64 -17.47
C GLY A 186 -35.60 -6.21 -16.06
N ALA A 187 -34.63 -6.15 -15.14
CA ALA A 187 -34.82 -5.63 -13.79
C ALA A 187 -34.70 -4.10 -13.74
N LYS A 188 -35.29 -3.49 -12.71
CA LYS A 188 -35.07 -2.08 -12.37
C LYS A 188 -33.82 -1.97 -11.51
N THR A 189 -32.98 -0.99 -11.79
CA THR A 189 -31.68 -0.85 -11.12
C THR A 189 -31.57 0.49 -10.40
N ILE A 190 -31.10 0.46 -9.16
CA ILE A 190 -30.84 1.64 -8.34
C ILE A 190 -29.35 1.63 -7.99
N VAL A 191 -28.59 2.61 -8.49
CA VAL A 191 -27.14 2.71 -8.24
C VAL A 191 -26.86 3.81 -7.23
N THR A 192 -26.00 3.55 -6.24
CA THR A 192 -25.55 4.58 -5.29
C THR A 192 -24.13 5.04 -5.59
N SER A 193 -23.82 6.32 -5.41
CA SER A 193 -22.48 6.90 -5.63
C SER A 193 -22.34 8.22 -4.87
N SER A 194 -21.12 8.67 -4.57
CA SER A 194 -20.87 10.02 -4.07
C SER A 194 -20.81 11.08 -5.18
N SER A 195 -20.74 10.64 -6.45
CA SER A 195 -20.50 11.48 -7.62
C SER A 195 -21.65 11.39 -8.63
N ASP A 196 -22.19 12.55 -9.01
CA ASP A 196 -23.23 12.64 -10.05
C ASP A 196 -22.68 12.26 -11.43
N ASP A 197 -21.41 12.53 -11.72
CA ASP A 197 -20.79 12.14 -13.00
C ASP A 197 -20.73 10.61 -13.13
N LYS A 198 -20.42 9.90 -12.03
CA LYS A 198 -20.44 8.43 -12.00
C LYS A 198 -21.88 7.90 -12.15
N LEU A 199 -22.88 8.57 -11.59
CA LEU A 199 -24.30 8.20 -11.78
C LEU A 199 -24.76 8.46 -13.23
N ALA A 200 -24.30 9.53 -13.87
CA ALA A 200 -24.58 9.80 -15.27
C ALA A 200 -24.00 8.70 -16.18
N LYS A 201 -22.77 8.24 -15.91
CA LYS A 201 -22.18 7.07 -16.59
C LYS A 201 -22.98 5.79 -16.32
N ALA A 202 -23.39 5.55 -15.07
CA ALA A 202 -24.22 4.39 -14.72
C ALA A 202 -25.55 4.37 -15.48
N LYS A 203 -26.15 5.54 -15.74
CA LYS A 203 -27.36 5.65 -16.57
C LYS A 203 -27.15 5.16 -18.00
N TYR A 204 -25.99 5.43 -18.59
CA TYR A 204 -25.62 4.90 -19.91
C TYR A 204 -25.48 3.37 -19.90
N LEU A 205 -25.06 2.78 -18.78
CA LEU A 205 -24.94 1.33 -18.58
C LEU A 205 -26.27 0.64 -18.21
N GLY A 206 -27.39 1.37 -18.21
CA GLY A 206 -28.73 0.81 -17.95
C GLY A 206 -29.30 1.08 -16.56
N ALA A 207 -28.71 2.02 -15.79
CA ALA A 207 -29.28 2.39 -14.48
C ALA A 207 -30.66 3.04 -14.63
N THR A 208 -31.66 2.50 -13.92
CA THR A 208 -33.01 3.09 -13.91
C THR A 208 -33.06 4.31 -13.01
N TYR A 209 -32.41 4.24 -11.85
CA TYR A 209 -32.32 5.31 -10.87
C TYR A 209 -30.89 5.43 -10.32
N GLY A 210 -30.52 6.65 -9.91
CA GLY A 210 -29.26 6.94 -9.23
C GLY A 210 -29.50 7.69 -7.93
N ILE A 211 -28.80 7.33 -6.86
CA ILE A 211 -28.85 8.01 -5.56
C ILE A 211 -27.46 8.53 -5.24
N ASN A 212 -27.33 9.86 -5.13
CA ASN A 212 -26.09 10.46 -4.65
C ASN A 212 -26.07 10.45 -3.12
N TYR A 213 -25.35 9.53 -2.50
CA TYR A 213 -25.36 9.40 -1.04
C TYR A 213 -24.63 10.55 -0.31
N SER A 214 -23.83 11.36 -0.99
CA SER A 214 -23.26 12.58 -0.40
C SER A 214 -24.32 13.68 -0.24
N LYS A 215 -25.31 13.71 -1.14
CA LYS A 215 -26.44 14.66 -1.11
C LYS A 215 -27.65 14.10 -0.35
N THR A 216 -27.80 12.78 -0.36
CA THR A 216 -28.87 12.04 0.30
C THR A 216 -28.23 10.93 1.17
N PRO A 217 -27.71 11.28 2.37
CA PRO A 217 -27.01 10.32 3.23
C PRO A 217 -27.86 9.09 3.59
N ASP A 218 -29.16 9.29 3.81
CA ASP A 218 -30.14 8.23 3.99
C ASP A 218 -30.63 7.68 2.64
N TRP A 219 -29.74 6.96 1.96
CA TRP A 219 -30.04 6.35 0.67
C TRP A 219 -31.05 5.20 0.79
N ALA A 220 -31.21 4.59 1.98
CA ALA A 220 -32.16 3.51 2.21
C ALA A 220 -33.60 4.03 2.17
N ALA A 221 -33.89 5.14 2.84
CA ALA A 221 -35.18 5.80 2.76
C ALA A 221 -35.52 6.22 1.32
N GLU A 222 -34.53 6.70 0.56
CA GLU A 222 -34.72 7.06 -0.84
C GLU A 222 -34.99 5.83 -1.73
N ALA A 223 -34.31 4.72 -1.51
CA ALA A 223 -34.60 3.46 -2.19
C ALA A 223 -36.02 2.95 -1.88
N MET A 224 -36.47 3.09 -0.63
CA MET A 224 -37.86 2.79 -0.23
C MET A 224 -38.84 3.72 -0.94
N ARG A 225 -38.54 5.02 -1.05
CA ARG A 225 -39.38 5.97 -1.79
C ARG A 225 -39.48 5.61 -3.27
N ILE A 226 -38.36 5.30 -3.93
CA ILE A 226 -38.31 4.89 -5.34
C ILE A 226 -39.13 3.61 -5.58
N THR A 227 -39.13 2.70 -4.61
CA THR A 227 -39.88 1.42 -4.67
C THR A 227 -41.30 1.51 -4.10
N ASN A 228 -41.81 2.72 -3.82
CA ASN A 228 -43.14 2.96 -3.24
C ASN A 228 -43.38 2.18 -1.93
N GLY A 229 -42.35 2.09 -1.09
CA GLY A 229 -42.39 1.39 0.20
C GLY A 229 -42.28 -0.13 0.12
N LYS A 230 -42.16 -0.72 -1.08
CA LYS A 230 -41.98 -2.17 -1.24
C LYS A 230 -40.59 -2.64 -0.78
N GLY A 231 -39.57 -1.80 -0.96
CA GLY A 231 -38.17 -2.20 -0.85
C GLY A 231 -37.67 -2.92 -2.09
N VAL A 232 -36.35 -3.17 -2.14
CA VAL A 232 -35.68 -3.81 -3.29
C VAL A 232 -35.63 -5.34 -3.15
N ASP A 233 -35.59 -6.06 -4.26
CA ASP A 233 -35.61 -7.53 -4.26
C ASP A 233 -34.19 -8.12 -4.08
N HIS A 234 -33.15 -7.43 -4.59
CA HIS A 234 -31.75 -7.80 -4.42
C HIS A 234 -30.88 -6.60 -4.05
N ILE A 235 -29.90 -6.78 -3.18
CA ILE A 235 -28.86 -5.79 -2.85
C ILE A 235 -27.49 -6.41 -3.13
N ILE A 236 -26.67 -5.70 -3.91
CA ILE A 236 -25.24 -5.97 -4.07
C ILE A 236 -24.53 -5.17 -2.98
N GLU A 237 -24.20 -5.84 -1.87
CA GLU A 237 -23.66 -5.23 -0.65
C GLU A 237 -22.12 -5.25 -0.68
N ILE A 238 -21.53 -4.06 -0.80
CA ILE A 238 -20.11 -3.84 -1.02
C ILE A 238 -19.45 -3.17 0.20
N GLY A 239 -20.17 -2.31 0.93
CA GLY A 239 -19.59 -1.52 2.02
C GLY A 239 -19.34 -2.31 3.31
N GLY A 240 -20.06 -3.42 3.51
CA GLY A 240 -19.84 -4.32 4.65
C GLY A 240 -20.52 -3.82 5.92
N THR A 241 -19.83 -3.95 7.07
CA THR A 241 -20.41 -3.73 8.40
C THR A 241 -21.10 -2.38 8.57
N LEU A 242 -20.53 -1.31 7.99
CA LEU A 242 -21.04 0.06 8.14
C LEU A 242 -22.32 0.34 7.33
N THR A 243 -22.54 -0.37 6.23
CA THR A 243 -23.66 -0.15 5.30
C THR A 243 -24.76 -1.20 5.45
N LEU A 244 -24.48 -2.32 6.11
CA LEU A 244 -25.39 -3.45 6.23
C LEU A 244 -26.74 -3.09 6.88
N GLN A 245 -26.76 -2.20 7.88
CA GLN A 245 -28.01 -1.76 8.51
C GLN A 245 -28.92 -1.07 7.49
N ALA A 246 -28.38 -0.11 6.73
CA ALA A 246 -29.13 0.59 5.69
C ALA A 246 -29.59 -0.37 4.57
N SER A 247 -28.84 -1.43 4.29
CA SER A 247 -29.29 -2.50 3.38
C SER A 247 -30.49 -3.27 3.91
N PHE A 248 -30.56 -3.56 5.21
CA PHE A 248 -31.78 -4.11 5.83
C PHE A 248 -32.95 -3.12 5.84
N ASP A 249 -32.67 -1.81 5.88
CA ASP A 249 -33.72 -0.79 5.84
C ASP A 249 -34.29 -0.60 4.43
N ALA A 250 -33.50 -0.89 3.38
CA ALA A 250 -33.89 -0.80 1.98
C ALA A 250 -34.45 -2.12 1.39
N ILE A 251 -34.16 -3.28 1.99
CA ILE A 251 -34.58 -4.58 1.46
C ILE A 251 -36.09 -4.78 1.60
N GLY A 252 -36.71 -5.28 0.53
CA GLY A 252 -38.10 -5.70 0.56
C GLY A 252 -38.29 -7.05 1.26
N PHE A 253 -39.53 -7.34 1.66
CA PHE A 253 -39.87 -8.64 2.23
C PHE A 253 -39.49 -9.80 1.29
N ASN A 254 -38.80 -10.82 1.82
CA ASN A 254 -38.25 -11.94 1.06
C ASN A 254 -37.13 -11.59 0.06
N GLY A 255 -36.53 -10.40 0.17
CA GLY A 255 -35.39 -10.01 -0.65
C GLY A 255 -34.09 -10.76 -0.31
N GLN A 256 -33.05 -10.51 -1.09
CA GLN A 256 -31.71 -11.08 -0.91
C GLN A 256 -30.65 -9.99 -0.79
N ILE A 257 -29.85 -10.03 0.27
CA ILE A 257 -28.67 -9.19 0.48
C ILE A 257 -27.43 -10.05 0.19
N HIS A 258 -26.69 -9.69 -0.84
CA HIS A 258 -25.48 -10.40 -1.29
C HIS A 258 -24.24 -9.69 -0.77
N CYS A 259 -23.69 -10.19 0.33
CA CYS A 259 -22.49 -9.64 0.97
C CYS A 259 -21.24 -10.09 0.22
N ILE A 260 -20.55 -9.14 -0.42
CA ILE A 260 -19.39 -9.40 -1.29
C ILE A 260 -18.11 -8.78 -0.71
N GLY A 261 -18.17 -7.50 -0.31
CA GLY A 261 -17.00 -6.73 0.11
C GLY A 261 -16.85 -6.58 1.63
N HIS A 262 -15.59 -6.42 2.06
CA HIS A 262 -15.16 -6.06 3.41
C HIS A 262 -14.38 -4.72 3.38
N ILE A 263 -14.79 -3.77 2.52
CA ILE A 263 -14.07 -2.48 2.30
C ILE A 263 -13.77 -1.75 3.61
N THR A 264 -14.60 -1.96 4.62
CA THR A 264 -14.54 -1.27 5.92
C THR A 264 -13.73 -2.01 6.99
N ASN A 265 -13.04 -3.12 6.67
CA ASN A 265 -12.26 -3.88 7.65
C ASN A 265 -11.07 -4.64 6.98
N PRO A 266 -9.80 -4.45 7.39
CA PRO A 266 -9.35 -3.65 8.53
C PRO A 266 -9.63 -2.18 8.28
N ASP A 267 -10.26 -1.58 9.28
CA ASP A 267 -10.68 -0.20 9.33
C ASP A 267 -9.48 0.72 8.98
N PRO A 268 -9.44 1.29 7.76
CA PRO A 268 -8.33 2.15 7.34
C PRO A 268 -8.27 3.45 8.16
N LEU A 269 -9.33 3.74 8.93
CA LEU A 269 -9.54 4.98 9.67
C LEU A 269 -9.38 4.82 11.20
N GLY A 270 -9.08 3.62 11.71
CA GLY A 270 -8.78 3.38 13.13
C GLY A 270 -9.92 3.66 14.12
N ALA A 271 -11.18 3.74 13.66
CA ALA A 271 -12.39 3.90 14.44
C ALA A 271 -12.84 2.64 15.23
N GLY A 272 -12.14 1.52 15.13
CA GLY A 272 -11.97 0.62 16.27
C GLY A 272 -12.31 -0.85 16.04
N LYS A 273 -11.60 -1.69 16.80
CA LYS A 273 -11.78 -3.13 16.96
C LYS A 273 -13.17 -3.54 17.51
N ASP A 274 -14.09 -2.60 17.66
CA ASP A 274 -15.42 -2.74 18.27
C ASP A 274 -16.59 -2.42 17.31
N LEU A 275 -16.36 -2.27 16.01
CA LEU A 275 -17.44 -2.16 15.01
C LEU A 275 -18.28 -3.45 14.97
N ARG A 276 -19.30 -3.50 15.85
CA ARG A 276 -20.35 -4.52 15.82
C ARG A 276 -21.33 -4.12 14.72
N GLY A 277 -21.44 -4.97 13.71
CA GLY A 277 -22.52 -4.86 12.73
C GLY A 277 -23.90 -5.00 13.40
N PRO A 278 -24.96 -4.69 12.65
CA PRO A 278 -26.32 -4.83 13.17
C PRO A 278 -26.64 -6.29 13.52
N ASP A 279 -27.69 -6.51 14.32
CA ASP A 279 -28.19 -7.86 14.60
C ASP A 279 -28.83 -8.46 13.34
N ALA A 280 -27.98 -8.97 12.46
CA ALA A 280 -28.37 -9.50 11.16
C ALA A 280 -29.33 -10.70 11.29
N ALA A 281 -29.26 -11.46 12.39
CA ALA A 281 -30.16 -12.58 12.62
C ALA A 281 -31.60 -12.10 12.87
N PHE A 282 -31.75 -11.10 13.76
CA PHE A 282 -33.06 -10.50 14.01
C PHE A 282 -33.58 -9.76 12.77
N LEU A 283 -32.75 -8.96 12.10
CA LEU A 283 -33.18 -8.20 10.93
C LEU A 283 -33.55 -9.09 9.73
N ALA A 284 -32.83 -10.20 9.53
CA ALA A 284 -33.20 -11.18 8.51
C ALA A 284 -34.54 -11.85 8.82
N LEU A 285 -34.82 -12.14 10.11
CA LEU A 285 -36.10 -12.65 10.56
C LEU A 285 -37.23 -11.63 10.35
N ASP A 286 -37.00 -10.37 10.69
CA ASP A 286 -38.00 -9.29 10.56
C ASP A 286 -38.37 -9.03 9.09
N ARG A 287 -37.38 -9.00 8.20
CA ARG A 287 -37.58 -8.79 6.76
C ARG A 287 -37.90 -10.06 5.97
N LEU A 288 -37.86 -11.22 6.63
CA LEU A 288 -37.91 -12.56 5.98
C LEU A 288 -36.89 -12.69 4.83
N CYS A 289 -35.75 -12.00 4.92
CA CYS A 289 -34.79 -11.88 3.82
C CYS A 289 -33.65 -12.91 3.97
N VAL A 290 -32.93 -13.13 2.87
CA VAL A 290 -31.70 -13.94 2.88
C VAL A 290 -30.50 -13.02 2.90
N VAL A 291 -29.59 -13.23 3.85
CA VAL A 291 -28.26 -12.61 3.85
C VAL A 291 -27.25 -13.68 3.47
N ARG A 292 -26.56 -13.49 2.35
CA ARG A 292 -25.67 -14.48 1.76
C ARG A 292 -24.30 -13.89 1.49
N GLY A 293 -23.25 -14.51 2.04
CA GLY A 293 -21.88 -14.26 1.59
C GLY A 293 -21.65 -14.82 0.19
N VAL A 294 -21.03 -14.03 -0.68
CA VAL A 294 -20.71 -14.40 -2.06
C VAL A 294 -19.20 -14.31 -2.26
N VAL A 295 -18.61 -15.40 -2.76
CA VAL A 295 -17.20 -15.48 -3.14
C VAL A 295 -17.17 -16.04 -4.55
N VAL A 296 -16.95 -15.17 -5.54
CA VAL A 296 -16.84 -15.50 -6.98
C VAL A 296 -17.90 -16.51 -7.45
N GLY A 297 -17.66 -17.35 -8.45
CA GLY A 297 -18.60 -18.36 -8.92
C GLY A 297 -17.88 -19.60 -9.48
N SER A 298 -18.66 -20.60 -9.87
CA SER A 298 -18.12 -21.82 -10.50
C SER A 298 -17.78 -21.61 -11.98
N ARG A 299 -17.02 -22.56 -12.55
CA ARG A 299 -16.77 -22.63 -13.99
C ARG A 299 -18.07 -22.73 -14.80
N GLU A 300 -19.05 -23.51 -14.35
CA GLU A 300 -20.38 -23.60 -14.98
C GLU A 300 -21.07 -22.24 -15.01
N GLN A 301 -21.06 -21.51 -13.90
CA GLN A 301 -21.60 -20.16 -13.82
C GLN A 301 -20.86 -19.18 -14.74
N LEU A 302 -19.54 -19.33 -14.90
CA LEU A 302 -18.73 -18.53 -15.83
C LEU A 302 -19.14 -18.81 -17.29
N GLN A 303 -19.44 -20.06 -17.64
CA GLN A 303 -19.93 -20.42 -18.97
C GLN A 303 -21.33 -19.84 -19.23
N ASP A 304 -22.27 -20.01 -18.30
CA ASP A 304 -23.62 -19.44 -18.39
C ASP A 304 -23.59 -17.91 -18.53
N MET A 305 -22.69 -17.26 -17.78
CA MET A 305 -22.48 -15.81 -17.85
C MET A 305 -21.98 -15.39 -19.23
N LEU A 306 -20.99 -16.08 -19.79
CA LEU A 306 -20.44 -15.76 -21.11
C LEU A 306 -21.47 -15.95 -22.22
N GLU A 307 -22.32 -16.98 -22.15
CA GLU A 307 -23.44 -17.17 -23.09
C GLU A 307 -24.45 -16.00 -23.01
N CYS A 308 -24.75 -15.54 -21.79
CA CYS A 308 -25.60 -14.37 -21.58
C CYS A 308 -24.97 -13.08 -22.12
N PHE A 309 -23.67 -12.90 -21.89
CA PHE A 309 -22.93 -11.73 -22.35
C PHE A 309 -22.90 -11.66 -23.87
N GLU A 310 -22.65 -12.78 -24.55
CA GLU A 310 -22.70 -12.88 -26.01
C GLU A 310 -24.09 -12.60 -26.57
N ALA A 311 -25.16 -13.11 -25.93
CA ALA A 311 -26.53 -12.86 -26.35
C ALA A 311 -26.98 -11.40 -26.21
N ASN A 312 -26.33 -10.62 -25.33
CA ASN A 312 -26.73 -9.25 -24.99
C ASN A 312 -25.66 -8.19 -25.33
N ASP A 313 -24.55 -8.58 -25.99
CA ASP A 313 -23.39 -7.73 -26.29
C ASP A 313 -22.89 -6.96 -25.04
N ILE A 314 -22.84 -7.65 -23.89
CA ILE A 314 -22.34 -7.06 -22.65
C ILE A 314 -20.81 -6.99 -22.72
N ARG A 315 -20.27 -5.79 -22.53
CA ARG A 315 -18.82 -5.50 -22.53
C ARG A 315 -18.35 -4.98 -21.19
N SER A 316 -17.09 -5.28 -20.86
CA SER A 316 -16.39 -4.77 -19.70
C SER A 316 -16.19 -3.25 -19.80
N VAL A 317 -16.44 -2.53 -18.71
CA VAL A 317 -16.18 -1.09 -18.63
C VAL A 317 -14.74 -0.89 -18.14
N ILE A 318 -13.82 -0.72 -19.08
CA ILE A 318 -12.40 -0.50 -18.80
C ILE A 318 -12.14 1.00 -18.70
N ASP A 319 -11.65 1.46 -17.55
CA ASP A 319 -11.22 2.86 -17.39
C ASP A 319 -9.86 3.11 -18.04
N ARG A 320 -8.87 2.23 -17.78
CA ARG A 320 -7.49 2.32 -18.28
C ARG A 320 -6.87 0.94 -18.48
N VAL A 321 -5.90 0.86 -19.39
CA VAL A 321 -5.05 -0.32 -19.63
C VAL A 321 -3.60 0.10 -19.41
N PHE A 322 -2.84 -0.74 -18.73
CA PHE A 322 -1.41 -0.53 -18.45
C PHE A 322 -0.60 -1.66 -19.11
N SER A 323 0.64 -1.37 -19.53
CA SER A 323 1.55 -2.42 -20.02
C SER A 323 2.04 -3.28 -18.86
N PHE A 324 2.53 -4.49 -19.16
CA PHE A 324 3.01 -5.43 -18.16
C PHE A 324 4.18 -4.85 -17.33
N GLU A 325 5.05 -4.08 -17.97
CA GLU A 325 6.18 -3.42 -17.33
C GLU A 325 5.74 -2.31 -16.36
N ASN A 326 4.54 -1.77 -16.59
CA ASN A 326 3.87 -0.80 -15.73
C ASN A 326 2.93 -1.46 -14.71
N ALA A 327 2.87 -2.80 -14.61
CA ALA A 327 2.03 -3.50 -13.63
C ALA A 327 2.34 -3.11 -12.16
N ARG A 328 3.58 -2.68 -11.89
CA ARG A 328 3.99 -2.15 -10.58
C ARG A 328 3.32 -0.79 -10.26
N GLU A 329 2.87 -0.04 -11.25
CA GLU A 329 2.05 1.16 -11.07
C GLU A 329 0.66 0.83 -10.50
N ALA A 330 0.21 -0.44 -10.58
CA ALA A 330 -1.02 -0.93 -9.97
C ALA A 330 -0.85 -1.43 -8.51
N TYR A 331 0.38 -1.69 -8.02
CA TYR A 331 0.63 -2.48 -6.79
C TYR A 331 1.60 -1.92 -5.74
N ASN A 332 1.92 -0.63 -5.69
CA ASN A 332 2.70 -0.12 -4.55
C ASN A 332 1.78 0.35 -3.41
N SER A 333 2.07 -0.06 -2.17
CA SER A 333 1.39 0.39 -0.95
C SER A 333 1.57 1.87 -0.63
N PHE A 334 2.50 2.56 -1.31
CA PHE A 334 2.59 4.03 -1.34
C PHE A 334 1.53 4.64 -2.28
N LEU A 335 1.13 3.90 -3.31
CA LEU A 335 0.13 4.31 -4.29
C LEU A 335 -1.30 4.08 -3.82
N SER A 336 -1.57 3.18 -2.87
CA SER A 336 -2.95 2.92 -2.43
C SER A 336 -3.65 4.16 -1.87
N ASP A 337 -2.88 5.04 -1.22
CA ASP A 337 -3.39 6.30 -0.66
C ASP A 337 -3.43 7.42 -1.72
N PHE A 338 -2.54 7.38 -2.72
CA PHE A 338 -2.46 8.36 -3.79
C PHE A 338 -3.25 8.02 -5.05
N LEU A 339 -3.63 6.77 -5.29
CA LEU A 339 -4.36 6.35 -6.51
C LEU A 339 -5.71 7.05 -6.61
N PRO A 340 -6.52 7.12 -5.53
CA PRO A 340 -7.78 7.87 -5.56
C PRO A 340 -7.56 9.36 -5.85
N LEU A 341 -6.52 9.97 -5.26
CA LEU A 341 -6.15 11.37 -5.49
C LEU A 341 -5.60 11.60 -6.92
N ALA A 342 -4.85 10.64 -7.48
CA ALA A 342 -4.24 10.70 -8.80
C ALA A 342 -5.29 10.62 -9.91
N MET A 343 -6.42 9.96 -9.65
CA MET A 343 -7.58 9.99 -10.56
C MET A 343 -8.20 11.39 -10.66
N GLU A 344 -8.03 12.23 -9.64
CA GLU A 344 -8.59 13.59 -9.56
C GLU A 344 -7.54 14.69 -9.82
N SER A 345 -6.25 14.35 -9.86
CA SER A 345 -5.13 15.28 -10.03
C SER A 345 -4.17 14.84 -11.15
N PRO A 346 -4.18 15.55 -12.30
CA PRO A 346 -3.23 15.31 -13.39
C PRO A 346 -1.77 15.45 -12.97
N ALA A 347 -1.46 16.40 -12.08
CA ALA A 347 -0.11 16.60 -11.56
C ALA A 347 0.38 15.40 -10.73
N LEU A 348 -0.51 14.81 -9.92
CA LEU A 348 -0.19 13.64 -9.12
C LEU A 348 -0.05 12.39 -10.01
N ALA A 349 -0.93 12.21 -11.00
CA ALA A 349 -0.83 11.12 -11.97
C ALA A 349 0.51 11.16 -12.73
N GLU A 350 0.90 12.32 -13.29
CA GLU A 350 2.17 12.45 -14.00
C GLU A 350 3.39 12.29 -13.08
N ALA A 351 3.31 12.72 -11.82
CA ALA A 351 4.36 12.49 -10.84
C ALA A 351 4.57 10.99 -10.56
N LEU A 352 3.49 10.21 -10.46
CA LEU A 352 3.55 8.76 -10.29
C LEU A 352 4.14 8.04 -11.50
N ILE A 353 3.78 8.49 -12.71
CA ILE A 353 4.36 7.97 -13.96
C ILE A 353 5.86 8.32 -14.02
N ALA A 354 6.26 9.54 -13.62
CA ALA A 354 7.66 9.95 -13.58
C ALA A 354 8.49 9.12 -12.59
N TYR A 355 7.94 8.83 -11.41
CA TYR A 355 8.58 7.98 -10.41
C TYR A 355 8.80 6.55 -10.93
N SER A 356 7.75 5.94 -11.48
CA SER A 356 7.79 4.56 -11.96
C SER A 356 8.73 4.39 -13.15
N SER A 357 8.62 5.26 -14.16
CA SER A 357 9.52 5.28 -15.32
C SER A 357 10.97 5.58 -14.93
N GLY A 358 11.21 6.39 -13.89
CA GLY A 358 12.53 6.62 -13.29
C GLY A 358 13.18 5.34 -12.77
N HIS A 359 12.44 4.57 -11.97
CA HIS A 359 12.90 3.26 -11.48
C HIS A 359 13.18 2.28 -12.62
N MET A 360 12.34 2.27 -13.65
CA MET A 360 12.56 1.43 -14.83
C MET A 360 13.85 1.80 -15.57
N SER A 361 14.12 3.10 -15.73
CA SER A 361 15.34 3.57 -16.41
C SER A 361 16.64 3.18 -15.70
N HIS A 362 16.58 2.87 -14.40
CA HIS A 362 17.72 2.38 -13.64
C HIS A 362 18.03 0.90 -13.93
N SER A 363 17.01 0.12 -14.30
CA SER A 363 17.15 -1.31 -14.61
C SER A 363 17.31 -1.56 -16.11
N ASP A 364 16.72 -0.71 -16.96
CA ASP A 364 16.79 -0.77 -18.41
C ASP A 364 16.98 0.64 -19.02
N PRO A 365 18.15 0.92 -19.62
CA PRO A 365 18.45 2.20 -20.27
C PRO A 365 17.49 2.60 -21.41
N SER A 366 16.71 1.67 -21.97
CA SER A 366 15.71 1.98 -23.01
C SER A 366 14.62 2.95 -22.52
N TYR A 367 14.36 2.96 -21.20
CA TYR A 367 13.36 3.83 -20.57
C TYR A 367 13.87 5.23 -20.22
N THR A 368 15.15 5.55 -20.43
CA THR A 368 15.73 6.85 -20.04
C THR A 368 15.00 8.03 -20.68
N THR A 369 14.70 7.97 -21.99
CA THR A 369 13.97 9.05 -22.68
C THR A 369 12.53 9.17 -22.18
N VAL A 370 11.86 8.05 -21.93
CA VAL A 370 10.48 8.01 -21.42
C VAL A 370 10.42 8.60 -20.01
N SER A 371 11.38 8.24 -19.16
CA SER A 371 11.51 8.79 -17.80
C SER A 371 11.73 10.29 -17.80
N LEU A 372 12.66 10.80 -18.63
CA LEU A 372 12.90 12.24 -18.75
C LEU A 372 11.65 12.98 -19.25
N ALA A 373 10.93 12.41 -20.21
CA ALA A 373 9.69 13.00 -20.72
C ALA A 373 8.57 13.01 -19.67
N ALA A 374 8.39 11.92 -18.92
CA ALA A 374 7.43 11.84 -17.82
C ALA A 374 7.76 12.83 -16.71
N ARG A 375 9.03 12.94 -16.33
CA ARG A 375 9.49 13.92 -15.35
C ARG A 375 9.24 15.36 -15.81
N SER A 376 9.45 15.67 -17.09
CA SER A 376 9.11 16.98 -17.64
C SER A 376 7.61 17.27 -17.54
N ARG A 377 6.74 16.31 -17.89
CA ARG A 377 5.29 16.48 -17.79
C ARG A 377 4.83 16.68 -16.36
N ALA A 378 5.35 15.89 -15.42
CA ALA A 378 5.05 16.02 -14.00
C ALA A 378 5.37 17.43 -13.47
N LEU A 379 6.53 17.98 -13.82
CA LEU A 379 6.93 19.34 -13.43
C LEU A 379 6.06 20.42 -14.10
N CYS A 380 5.70 20.26 -15.37
CA CYS A 380 4.81 21.18 -16.07
C CYS A 380 3.39 21.20 -15.46
N GLU A 381 2.84 20.05 -15.13
CA GLU A 381 1.50 19.95 -14.53
C GLU A 381 1.49 20.44 -13.08
N LEU A 382 2.56 20.17 -12.31
CA LEU A 382 2.73 20.75 -10.98
C LEU A 382 2.78 22.28 -11.06
N SER A 383 3.58 22.84 -11.97
CA SER A 383 3.66 24.30 -12.20
C SER A 383 2.30 24.89 -12.58
N THR A 384 1.56 24.21 -13.46
CA THR A 384 0.22 24.63 -13.88
C THR A 384 -0.77 24.61 -12.73
N THR A 385 -0.70 23.59 -11.88
CA THR A 385 -1.57 23.42 -10.70
C THR A 385 -1.32 24.50 -9.67
N ILE A 386 -0.05 24.80 -9.38
CA ILE A 386 0.35 25.85 -8.42
C ILE A 386 -0.05 27.25 -8.92
N SER A 387 -0.03 27.48 -10.24
CA SER A 387 -0.34 28.79 -10.84
C SER A 387 -1.85 29.14 -10.87
N ARG A 388 -2.74 28.22 -10.45
CA ARG A 388 -4.19 28.47 -10.47
C ARG A 388 -4.62 29.35 -9.27
N PRO A 389 -5.48 30.38 -9.50
CA PRO A 389 -5.85 31.36 -8.48
C PRO A 389 -6.85 30.87 -7.41
N ASP A 390 -7.49 29.72 -7.61
CA ASP A 390 -8.55 29.19 -6.73
C ASP A 390 -8.01 27.99 -5.93
N GLN A 391 -7.18 28.24 -4.91
CA GLN A 391 -6.52 27.16 -4.15
C GLN A 391 -7.43 26.65 -3.01
N ALA A 392 -8.36 25.76 -3.37
CA ALA A 392 -9.03 24.89 -2.40
C ALA A 392 -8.02 23.93 -1.74
N ALA A 393 -8.26 23.54 -0.49
CA ALA A 393 -7.34 22.68 0.28
C ALA A 393 -6.97 21.34 -0.42
N SER A 394 -7.88 20.76 -1.21
CA SER A 394 -7.63 19.53 -1.99
C SER A 394 -6.61 19.73 -3.11
N VAL A 395 -6.51 20.94 -3.68
CA VAL A 395 -5.51 21.29 -4.71
C VAL A 395 -4.13 21.40 -4.06
N THR A 396 -4.05 21.97 -2.86
CA THR A 396 -2.79 22.04 -2.11
C THR A 396 -2.29 20.65 -1.69
N GLU A 397 -3.18 19.78 -1.20
CA GLU A 397 -2.85 18.38 -0.87
C GLU A 397 -2.33 17.63 -2.11
N SER A 398 -3.00 17.78 -3.26
CA SER A 398 -2.60 17.17 -4.52
C SER A 398 -1.25 17.69 -5.05
N ALA A 399 -1.02 19.01 -4.99
CA ALA A 399 0.24 19.63 -5.42
C ALA A 399 1.40 19.26 -4.50
N LEU A 400 1.14 19.16 -3.19
CA LEU A 400 2.12 18.73 -2.19
C LEU A 400 2.50 17.27 -2.40
N SER A 401 1.52 16.40 -2.64
CA SER A 401 1.73 14.99 -2.99
C SER A 401 2.57 14.84 -4.25
N ALA A 402 2.22 15.58 -5.31
CA ALA A 402 2.97 15.60 -6.57
C ALA A 402 4.39 16.17 -6.42
N SER A 403 4.67 16.96 -5.36
CA SER A 403 6.01 17.47 -5.04
C SER A 403 6.85 16.47 -4.23
N LEU A 404 6.22 15.67 -3.35
CA LEU A 404 6.88 14.66 -2.54
C LEU A 404 7.31 13.42 -3.35
N ILE A 405 6.60 13.09 -4.43
CA ILE A 405 6.95 11.93 -5.26
C ILE A 405 8.33 12.07 -5.96
N PRO A 406 8.62 13.20 -6.65
CA PRO A 406 9.96 13.45 -7.17
C PRO A 406 11.01 13.49 -6.07
N LEU A 407 10.67 14.01 -4.88
CA LEU A 407 11.58 14.03 -3.73
C LEU A 407 12.04 12.62 -3.37
N THR A 408 11.12 11.67 -3.22
CA THR A 408 11.45 10.25 -2.96
C THR A 408 12.25 9.64 -4.11
N SER A 409 11.99 10.03 -5.36
CA SER A 409 12.79 9.59 -6.51
C SER A 409 14.23 10.11 -6.46
N GLU A 410 14.45 11.36 -6.06
CA GLU A 410 15.79 11.94 -5.99
C GLU A 410 16.63 11.33 -4.87
N VAL A 411 16.00 10.84 -3.80
CA VAL A 411 16.67 10.04 -2.77
C VAL A 411 17.29 8.79 -3.38
N CYS A 412 16.57 8.08 -4.25
CA CYS A 412 17.08 6.87 -4.91
C CYS A 412 18.21 7.16 -5.90
N LEU A 413 18.22 8.37 -6.50
CA LEU A 413 19.20 8.80 -7.51
C LEU A 413 20.36 9.63 -6.94
N GLU A 414 20.39 9.86 -5.63
CA GLU A 414 21.39 10.66 -4.89
C GLU A 414 21.55 12.11 -5.33
N SER A 415 20.54 12.69 -5.97
CA SER A 415 20.58 14.11 -6.30
C SER A 415 20.21 14.95 -5.08
N HIS A 416 21.17 15.15 -4.18
CA HIS A 416 20.99 15.88 -2.92
C HIS A 416 20.46 17.30 -3.15
N GLN A 417 20.97 17.98 -4.18
CA GLN A 417 20.53 19.33 -4.52
C GLN A 417 19.08 19.34 -5.04
N SER A 418 18.72 18.42 -5.93
CA SER A 418 17.35 18.33 -6.43
C SER A 418 16.38 17.88 -5.34
N TRP A 419 16.76 16.89 -4.53
CA TRP A 419 16.02 16.45 -3.35
C TRP A 419 15.72 17.62 -2.42
N TYR A 420 16.74 18.41 -2.07
CA TYR A 420 16.57 19.57 -1.19
C TYR A 420 15.67 20.65 -1.83
N ASN A 421 15.79 20.89 -3.14
CA ASN A 421 14.92 21.83 -3.84
C ASN A 421 13.44 21.38 -3.80
N HIS A 422 13.17 20.09 -3.99
CA HIS A 422 11.81 19.53 -3.85
C HIS A 422 11.31 19.63 -2.41
N LEU A 423 12.17 19.40 -1.43
CA LEU A 423 11.84 19.53 0.00
C LEU A 423 11.47 20.98 0.36
N VAL A 424 12.23 21.97 -0.12
CA VAL A 424 11.92 23.40 0.05
C VAL A 424 10.61 23.76 -0.65
N GLY A 425 10.36 23.24 -1.86
CA GLY A 425 9.09 23.42 -2.56
C GLY A 425 7.89 22.90 -1.76
N ALA A 426 8.02 21.69 -1.20
CA ALA A 426 7.01 21.09 -0.33
C ALA A 426 6.79 21.93 0.93
N GLN A 427 7.85 22.48 1.54
CA GLN A 427 7.75 23.37 2.68
C GLN A 427 6.94 24.64 2.37
N HIS A 428 7.16 25.27 1.21
CA HIS A 428 6.40 26.44 0.79
C HIS A 428 4.92 26.11 0.57
N LEU A 429 4.61 24.96 -0.02
CA LEU A 429 3.22 24.49 -0.19
C LEU A 429 2.53 24.21 1.15
N ILE A 430 3.24 23.63 2.11
CA ILE A 430 2.73 23.44 3.48
C ILE A 430 2.45 24.80 4.12
N ALA A 431 3.35 25.77 3.98
CA ALA A 431 3.19 27.11 4.55
C ALA A 431 2.04 27.89 3.91
N SER A 432 1.77 27.69 2.62
CA SER A 432 0.68 28.36 1.89
C SER A 432 -0.67 27.69 2.04
N ALA A 433 -0.76 26.50 2.64
CA ALA A 433 -2.02 25.75 2.80
C ALA A 433 -3.06 26.55 3.60
N GLN A 434 -4.31 26.58 3.12
CA GLN A 434 -5.41 27.28 3.77
C GLN A 434 -6.68 26.45 3.73
N ARG A 435 -7.47 26.47 4.82
CA ARG A 435 -8.75 25.75 4.89
C ARG A 435 -9.73 26.46 5.82
N GLN A 436 -11.00 26.49 5.42
CA GLN A 436 -12.08 26.98 6.28
C GLN A 436 -12.52 25.87 7.24
N ALA A 437 -12.53 26.15 8.54
CA ALA A 437 -13.03 25.26 9.59
C ALA A 437 -13.74 26.08 10.68
N ASP A 438 -14.95 25.68 11.05
CA ASP A 438 -15.78 26.30 12.09
C ASP A 438 -15.95 27.83 11.94
N GLY A 439 -16.06 28.31 10.69
CA GLY A 439 -16.20 29.74 10.38
C GLY A 439 -14.90 30.55 10.50
N SER A 440 -13.75 29.90 10.69
CA SER A 440 -12.43 30.50 10.77
C SER A 440 -11.48 29.96 9.70
N LEU A 441 -10.58 30.81 9.20
CA LEU A 441 -9.54 30.40 8.26
C LEU A 441 -8.35 29.81 9.03
N VAL A 442 -8.09 28.52 8.82
CA VAL A 442 -6.92 27.81 9.35
C VAL A 442 -5.84 27.80 8.28
N LEU A 443 -4.59 28.06 8.68
CA LEU A 443 -3.44 28.21 7.78
C LEU A 443 -2.33 27.21 8.09
N GLY A 444 -1.49 26.96 7.09
CA GLY A 444 -0.26 26.18 7.19
C GLY A 444 -0.50 24.69 7.47
N ALA A 445 0.44 24.06 8.16
CA ALA A 445 0.34 22.66 8.59
C ALA A 445 -0.91 22.36 9.45
N ARG A 446 -1.52 23.36 10.11
CA ARG A 446 -2.80 23.15 10.83
C ARG A 446 -3.97 22.91 9.89
N ALA A 447 -3.94 23.51 8.70
CA ALA A 447 -4.99 23.32 7.70
C ALA A 447 -4.95 21.88 7.13
N LEU A 448 -3.74 21.35 6.90
CA LEU A 448 -3.52 19.98 6.41
C LEU A 448 -3.88 18.92 7.45
N ARG A 449 -3.77 19.21 8.76
CA ARG A 449 -4.14 18.25 9.81
C ARG A 449 -5.63 17.90 9.83
N LEU A 450 -6.49 18.71 9.20
CA LEU A 450 -7.93 18.51 9.20
C LEU A 450 -8.38 17.35 8.30
N THR A 451 -7.52 16.83 7.43
CA THR A 451 -7.80 15.70 6.52
C THR A 451 -6.91 14.50 6.80
N SER A 452 -7.40 13.30 6.49
CA SER A 452 -6.60 12.07 6.54
C SER A 452 -5.35 12.18 5.67
N GLU A 453 -5.52 12.68 4.46
CA GLU A 453 -4.48 12.79 3.43
C GLU A 453 -3.43 13.81 3.87
N GLY A 454 -3.86 14.99 4.33
CA GLY A 454 -2.95 16.02 4.81
C GLY A 454 -2.16 15.60 6.05
N ARG A 455 -2.74 14.79 6.95
CA ARG A 455 -2.02 14.22 8.10
C ARG A 455 -0.92 13.27 7.67
N TRP A 456 -1.20 12.37 6.73
CA TRP A 456 -0.19 11.47 6.18
C TRP A 456 0.94 12.23 5.48
N ILE A 457 0.58 13.19 4.62
CA ILE A 457 1.54 14.02 3.86
C ILE A 457 2.51 14.74 4.78
N LEU A 458 2.02 15.29 5.90
CA LEU A 458 2.87 15.94 6.90
C LEU A 458 3.85 14.98 7.55
N ARG A 459 3.44 13.74 7.86
CA ARG A 459 4.35 12.72 8.43
C ARG A 459 5.41 12.29 7.42
N ASN A 460 5.04 12.11 6.15
CA ASN A 460 5.99 11.78 5.09
C ASN A 460 7.01 12.91 4.85
N PHE A 461 6.52 14.17 4.77
CA PHE A 461 7.40 15.34 4.71
C PHE A 461 8.37 15.38 5.91
N ALA A 462 7.88 15.09 7.12
CA ALA A 462 8.70 15.08 8.33
C ALA A 462 9.82 14.06 8.31
N TYR A 463 9.59 12.89 7.72
CA TYR A 463 10.64 11.91 7.52
C TYR A 463 11.82 12.52 6.78
N HIS A 464 11.56 13.16 5.65
CA HIS A 464 12.60 13.75 4.82
C HIS A 464 13.21 15.00 5.44
N ASP A 465 12.39 15.91 5.98
CA ASP A 465 12.86 17.15 6.58
C ASP A 465 13.75 16.90 7.81
N ILE A 466 13.31 16.04 8.72
CA ILE A 466 13.98 15.82 10.00
C ILE A 466 15.17 14.88 9.87
N ILE A 467 15.05 13.76 9.17
CA ILE A 467 16.20 12.86 8.98
C ILE A 467 17.22 13.49 8.03
N GLY A 468 16.76 14.24 7.04
CA GLY A 468 17.61 15.07 6.20
C GLY A 468 18.40 16.10 6.99
N SER A 469 17.81 16.73 8.02
CA SER A 469 18.53 17.70 8.85
C SER A 469 19.63 17.08 9.71
N VAL A 470 19.46 15.83 10.17
CA VAL A 470 20.54 15.06 10.84
C VAL A 470 21.72 14.88 9.89
N THR A 471 21.40 14.49 8.66
CA THR A 471 22.36 14.18 7.62
C THR A 471 23.15 15.43 7.18
N LEU A 472 22.44 16.56 6.98
CA LEU A 472 23.03 17.82 6.56
C LEU A 472 23.73 18.58 7.71
N GLY A 473 23.49 18.17 8.96
CA GLY A 473 23.94 18.92 10.13
C GLY A 473 23.27 20.30 10.27
N THR A 474 22.05 20.44 9.76
CA THR A 474 21.28 21.71 9.76
C THR A 474 20.02 21.59 10.63
N LYS A 475 19.28 22.70 10.79
CA LYS A 475 17.91 22.66 11.32
C LYS A 475 16.93 22.10 10.28
N PRO A 476 15.83 21.46 10.70
CA PRO A 476 14.70 21.17 9.82
C PRO A 476 14.13 22.48 9.25
N LEU A 477 13.54 22.41 8.06
CA LEU A 477 12.92 23.55 7.38
C LEU A 477 11.69 24.06 8.12
N LEU A 478 10.92 23.17 8.76
CA LEU A 478 9.79 23.52 9.61
C LEU A 478 10.06 23.16 11.08
N CYS A 479 9.55 23.99 12.00
CA CYS A 479 9.62 23.68 13.42
C CYS A 479 8.89 22.34 13.71
N PRO A 480 9.56 21.31 14.26
CA PRO A 480 9.01 19.94 14.36
C PRO A 480 7.63 19.82 15.04
N ASP A 481 7.20 20.82 15.79
CA ASP A 481 5.87 20.91 16.42
C ASP A 481 4.71 20.94 15.40
N TYR A 482 4.97 21.09 14.09
CA TYR A 482 3.92 21.03 13.06
C TYR A 482 3.20 19.68 13.00
N LEU A 483 3.87 18.59 13.43
CA LEU A 483 3.27 17.27 13.58
C LEU A 483 2.32 17.14 14.78
N GLY A 484 2.32 18.09 15.73
CA GLY A 484 1.37 18.23 16.85
C GLY A 484 0.59 16.96 17.25
N ASP A 485 -0.74 17.02 17.13
CA ASP A 485 -1.68 15.97 17.58
C ASP A 485 -1.74 14.75 16.65
N ILE A 486 -0.88 14.62 15.65
CA ILE A 486 -0.97 13.54 14.64
C ILE A 486 0.14 12.50 14.77
N THR A 487 0.91 12.58 15.86
CA THR A 487 2.04 11.69 16.16
C THR A 487 1.62 10.31 16.66
N HIS A 488 0.36 10.15 17.07
CA HIS A 488 -0.22 8.89 17.55
C HIS A 488 -0.79 8.02 16.43
N GLU A 489 -0.89 8.55 15.21
CA GLU A 489 -1.41 7.81 14.07
C GLU A 489 -0.40 6.79 13.55
N PHE A 490 -0.91 5.63 13.12
CA PHE A 490 -0.12 4.58 12.50
C PHE A 490 0.29 4.99 11.09
N ASP A 491 1.53 4.69 10.74
CA ASP A 491 2.11 4.87 9.42
C ASP A 491 2.75 3.56 8.95
N MET A 492 2.52 3.15 7.70
CA MET A 492 3.04 1.87 7.20
C MET A 492 4.57 1.88 6.97
N TYR A 493 5.17 3.07 6.88
CA TYR A 493 6.59 3.27 6.60
C TYR A 493 7.37 3.58 7.88
N LEU A 494 6.85 4.50 8.71
CA LEU A 494 7.45 4.92 9.99
C LEU A 494 6.85 4.22 11.22
N GLY A 495 5.84 3.37 11.05
CA GLY A 495 5.14 2.73 12.16
C GLY A 495 4.49 3.78 13.07
N VAL A 496 4.93 3.81 14.33
CA VAL A 496 4.49 4.78 15.35
C VAL A 496 5.61 5.76 15.73
N ALA A 497 6.66 5.87 14.89
CA ALA A 497 7.84 6.66 15.19
C ALA A 497 7.67 8.18 14.95
N SER A 498 6.50 8.65 14.52
CA SER A 498 6.24 10.07 14.24
C SER A 498 6.55 10.99 15.43
N GLN A 499 6.24 10.56 16.65
CA GLN A 499 6.60 11.30 17.87
C GLN A 499 8.11 11.36 18.10
N ILE A 500 8.83 10.30 17.73
CA ILE A 500 10.27 10.18 17.87
C ILE A 500 10.97 11.11 16.87
N LEU A 501 10.44 11.23 15.65
CA LEU A 501 10.93 12.21 14.67
C LEU A 501 10.89 13.63 15.23
N VAL A 502 9.81 14.04 15.92
CA VAL A 502 9.76 15.37 16.57
C VAL A 502 10.93 15.56 17.54
N TYR A 503 11.28 14.53 18.32
CA TYR A 503 12.43 14.59 19.23
C TYR A 503 13.76 14.64 18.48
N ILE A 504 13.93 13.87 17.40
CA ILE A 504 15.12 13.95 16.53
C ILE A 504 15.29 15.38 15.98
N GLY A 505 14.21 16.00 15.50
CA GLY A 505 14.23 17.39 15.05
C GLY A 505 14.67 18.36 16.15
N GLN A 506 14.16 18.19 17.37
CA GLN A 506 14.60 18.97 18.54
C GLN A 506 16.10 18.75 18.85
N ILE A 507 16.61 17.53 18.73
CA ILE A 507 18.03 17.21 18.94
C ILE A 507 18.93 17.94 17.93
N THR A 508 18.51 18.02 16.66
CA THR A 508 19.29 18.73 15.62
C THR A 508 19.46 20.22 15.92
N CYS A 509 18.51 20.82 16.65
CA CYS A 509 18.55 22.23 17.03
C CYS A 509 19.39 22.56 18.28
N LEU A 510 19.89 21.56 19.03
CA LEU A 510 20.56 21.77 20.34
C LEU A 510 21.89 22.52 20.27
N ASP A 511 22.61 22.42 19.15
CA ASP A 511 23.96 22.99 18.97
C ASP A 511 23.95 24.34 18.21
N LEU A 512 22.77 24.87 17.86
CA LEU A 512 22.64 26.11 17.09
C LEU A 512 22.82 27.35 17.98
N SER A 513 23.50 28.38 17.46
CA SER A 513 23.71 29.65 18.17
C SER A 513 22.42 30.43 18.38
N THR A 514 22.26 31.05 19.56
CA THR A 514 21.07 31.81 19.99
C THR A 514 20.74 33.07 19.16
N THR A 515 21.49 33.36 18.10
CA THR A 515 21.28 34.52 17.20
C THR A 515 20.23 34.29 16.12
N ASP A 516 19.74 33.05 15.91
CA ASP A 516 18.70 32.69 14.95
C ASP A 516 17.27 32.85 15.54
N VAL A 517 16.90 34.06 15.96
CA VAL A 517 15.63 34.37 16.66
C VAL A 517 14.39 34.38 15.73
N GLU A 518 14.54 34.12 14.43
CA GLU A 518 13.46 34.37 13.45
C GLU A 518 12.27 33.40 13.48
N ILE A 519 12.33 32.25 14.16
CA ILE A 519 11.21 31.28 14.16
C ILE A 519 11.01 30.65 15.53
N GLY A 520 10.41 31.36 16.49
CA GLY A 520 9.61 30.83 17.62
C GLY A 520 10.18 29.73 18.56
N ILE A 521 11.35 29.18 18.28
CA ILE A 521 12.03 28.12 19.01
C ILE A 521 12.86 28.84 20.06
N ARG A 522 12.44 28.78 21.32
CA ARG A 522 13.34 29.16 22.42
C ARG A 522 14.48 28.13 22.42
N PRO A 523 15.75 28.52 22.21
CA PRO A 523 16.87 27.59 22.28
C PRO A 523 17.04 27.19 23.75
N SER A 524 16.32 26.17 24.19
CA SER A 524 16.63 25.53 25.47
C SER A 524 17.67 24.46 25.17
N ARG A 525 18.88 24.58 25.73
CA ARG A 525 19.88 23.50 25.81
C ARG A 525 19.35 22.36 26.70
N ASN A 526 18.20 21.81 26.35
CA ASN A 526 17.40 20.89 27.15
C ASN A 526 17.71 19.44 26.79
N TYR A 527 18.99 19.09 26.86
CA TYR A 527 19.48 17.73 26.64
C TYR A 527 18.74 16.73 27.54
N LEU A 528 18.65 17.05 28.84
CA LEU A 528 18.02 16.19 29.85
C LEU A 528 16.51 16.03 29.64
N GLY A 529 15.80 17.09 29.21
CA GLY A 529 14.36 17.01 28.97
C GLY A 529 14.01 16.18 27.73
N ILE A 530 14.83 16.24 26.67
CA ILE A 530 14.65 15.38 25.50
C ILE A 530 15.02 13.93 25.86
N GLN A 531 16.09 13.72 26.61
CA GLN A 531 16.47 12.40 27.13
C GLN A 531 15.31 11.77 27.91
N TYR A 532 14.74 12.50 28.88
CA TYR A 532 13.62 12.00 29.68
C TYR A 532 12.40 11.65 28.81
N LYS A 533 12.06 12.47 27.82
CA LYS A 533 10.94 12.20 26.90
C LYS A 533 11.17 10.94 26.06
N LEU A 534 12.39 10.74 25.55
CA LEU A 534 12.74 9.53 24.83
C LEU A 534 12.73 8.30 25.75
N GLU A 535 13.34 8.39 26.94
CA GLU A 535 13.40 7.30 27.91
C GLU A 535 11.99 6.87 28.38
N SER A 536 11.10 7.84 28.63
CA SER A 536 9.72 7.60 29.09
C SER A 536 8.69 7.33 27.98
N TRP A 537 9.08 7.43 26.70
CA TRP A 537 8.18 7.14 25.59
C TRP A 537 7.77 5.66 25.59
N THR A 538 6.48 5.41 25.41
CA THR A 538 5.91 4.06 25.28
C THR A 538 5.20 3.91 23.95
N CYS A 539 5.30 2.71 23.38
CA CYS A 539 4.60 2.37 22.15
C CYS A 539 3.07 2.39 22.38
N PRO A 540 2.26 2.98 21.48
CA PRO A 540 0.80 2.94 21.58
C PRO A 540 0.24 1.53 21.70
N ALA A 541 -0.82 1.37 22.51
CA ALA A 541 -1.44 0.06 22.73
C ALA A 541 -2.06 -0.51 21.45
N GLY A 542 -1.82 -1.80 21.19
CA GLY A 542 -2.36 -2.49 20.02
C GLY A 542 -1.54 -2.34 18.73
N THR A 543 -0.34 -1.77 18.81
CA THR A 543 0.64 -1.72 17.71
C THR A 543 1.11 -3.14 17.35
N PRO A 544 1.21 -3.49 16.05
CA PRO A 544 1.79 -4.76 15.62
C PRO A 544 3.27 -4.90 16.06
N PRO A 545 3.72 -6.10 16.47
CA PRO A 545 5.07 -6.30 17.00
C PRO A 545 6.20 -5.79 16.09
N THR A 546 6.06 -5.96 14.76
CA THR A 546 7.07 -5.50 13.80
C THR A 546 7.16 -3.97 13.70
N LEU A 547 6.04 -3.26 13.83
CA LEU A 547 6.00 -1.79 13.82
C LEU A 547 6.46 -1.21 15.15
N GLU A 548 6.16 -1.89 16.25
CA GLU A 548 6.70 -1.57 17.58
C GLU A 548 8.23 -1.70 17.57
N ALA A 549 8.76 -2.82 17.07
CA ALA A 549 10.21 -3.04 16.94
C ALA A 549 10.89 -1.94 16.10
N ALA A 550 10.29 -1.54 14.97
CA ALA A 550 10.79 -0.43 14.16
C ALA A 550 10.78 0.90 14.93
N ALA A 551 9.71 1.22 15.66
CA ALA A 551 9.65 2.44 16.46
C ALA A 551 10.66 2.42 17.63
N CYS A 552 10.86 1.28 18.28
CA CYS A 552 11.89 1.09 19.29
C CYS A 552 13.31 1.30 18.71
N ALA A 553 13.57 0.81 17.49
CA ALA A 553 14.83 1.07 16.79
C ALA A 553 15.04 2.58 16.53
N TYR A 554 14.01 3.30 16.10
CA TYR A 554 14.06 4.77 15.95
C TYR A 554 14.31 5.49 17.28
N ARG A 555 13.67 5.05 18.37
CA ARG A 555 13.88 5.60 19.72
C ARG A 555 15.32 5.41 20.16
N GLY A 556 15.85 4.20 19.98
CA GLY A 556 17.24 3.87 20.28
C GLY A 556 18.22 4.73 19.49
N ALA A 557 18.01 4.85 18.18
CA ALA A 557 18.81 5.72 17.31
C ALA A 557 18.76 7.20 17.75
N ALA A 558 17.58 7.71 18.14
CA ALA A 558 17.44 9.07 18.66
C ALA A 558 18.22 9.28 19.97
N LEU A 559 18.19 8.30 20.88
CA LEU A 559 18.97 8.33 22.12
C LEU A 559 20.47 8.29 21.85
N ILE A 560 20.93 7.42 20.93
CA ILE A 560 22.33 7.36 20.50
C ILE A 560 22.76 8.71 19.93
N TYR A 561 21.96 9.31 19.04
CA TYR A 561 22.26 10.60 18.45
C TYR A 561 22.34 11.73 19.50
N LEU A 562 21.43 11.76 20.46
CA LEU A 562 21.47 12.70 21.59
C LEU A 562 22.72 12.51 22.45
N TYR A 563 23.02 11.29 22.86
CA TYR A 563 24.18 10.99 23.70
C TYR A 563 25.49 11.32 23.00
N ARG A 564 25.58 11.18 21.69
CA ARG A 564 26.75 11.61 20.92
C ARG A 564 26.95 13.13 20.95
N LYS A 565 25.89 13.92 20.83
CA LYS A 565 25.97 15.37 21.02
C LYS A 565 26.38 15.74 22.45
N MET A 566 25.83 15.06 23.45
CA MET A 566 26.21 15.24 24.85
C MET A 566 27.69 14.89 25.09
N ARG A 567 28.20 13.82 24.47
CA ARG A 567 29.60 13.41 24.54
C ARG A 567 30.53 14.50 24.02
N ARG A 568 30.23 15.08 22.84
CA ARG A 568 30.98 16.21 22.29
C ARG A 568 30.98 17.43 23.20
N GLN A 569 29.84 17.75 23.82
CA GLN A 569 29.74 18.87 24.76
C GLN A 569 30.53 18.61 26.06
N LEU A 570 30.53 17.37 26.58
CA LEU A 570 31.35 16.98 27.73
C LEU A 570 32.86 17.04 27.44
N GLU A 571 33.26 16.70 26.21
CA GLU A 571 34.65 16.79 25.74
C GLU A 571 35.10 18.25 25.53
N ALA A 572 34.19 19.14 25.14
CA ALA A 572 34.47 20.54 24.84
C ALA A 572 34.34 21.50 26.04
N ASP A 573 33.39 21.26 26.96
CA ASP A 573 33.09 22.14 28.10
C ASP A 573 33.08 21.38 29.43
N HIS A 574 34.11 21.61 30.25
CA HIS A 574 34.24 21.00 31.56
C HIS A 574 33.10 21.37 32.54
N ASN A 575 32.39 22.50 32.34
CA ASN A 575 31.26 22.89 33.18
C ASN A 575 29.96 22.17 32.82
N PHE A 576 29.87 21.56 31.63
CA PHE A 576 28.69 20.82 31.20
C PHE A 576 28.45 19.56 32.03
N SER A 577 29.51 18.89 32.49
CA SER A 577 29.43 17.71 33.35
C SER A 577 28.72 17.99 34.69
N LEU A 578 28.96 19.17 35.28
CA LEU A 578 28.26 19.63 36.49
C LEU A 578 26.79 19.95 36.22
N ALA A 579 26.46 20.48 35.04
CA ALA A 579 25.09 20.85 34.68
C ALA A 579 24.21 19.65 34.31
N CYS A 580 24.77 18.62 33.65
CA CYS A 580 24.04 17.41 33.28
C CYS A 580 24.11 16.30 34.34
N GLY A 581 24.94 16.46 35.38
CA GLY A 581 25.09 15.50 36.47
C GLY A 581 25.61 14.13 36.04
N MET A 582 26.31 14.05 34.90
CA MET A 582 26.70 12.80 34.27
C MET A 582 28.17 12.86 33.85
N SER A 583 28.92 11.78 34.13
CA SER A 583 30.32 11.64 33.73
C SER A 583 30.42 11.06 32.32
N LEU A 584 31.56 11.26 31.66
CA LEU A 584 31.84 10.68 30.34
C LEU A 584 31.74 9.14 30.37
N ASN A 585 32.23 8.50 31.44
CA ASN A 585 32.14 7.05 31.61
C ASN A 585 30.68 6.58 31.72
N THR A 586 29.87 7.25 32.54
CA THR A 586 28.45 6.93 32.70
C THR A 586 27.67 7.09 31.39
N LEU A 587 28.02 8.11 30.59
CA LEU A 587 27.40 8.32 29.28
C LEU A 587 27.79 7.21 28.29
N ASN A 588 29.05 6.78 28.29
CA ASN A 588 29.53 5.69 27.44
C ASN A 588 28.87 4.36 27.82
N ASP A 589 28.71 4.05 29.11
CA ASP A 589 28.01 2.84 29.57
C ASP A 589 26.54 2.84 29.07
N LYS A 590 25.83 3.97 29.24
CA LYS A 590 24.47 4.12 28.72
C LYS A 590 24.39 3.97 27.19
N LEU A 591 25.36 4.54 26.49
CA LEU A 591 25.42 4.46 25.02
C LEU A 591 25.57 3.00 24.57
N GLN A 592 26.41 2.21 25.22
CA GLN A 592 26.55 0.78 24.91
C GLN A 592 25.27 -0.02 25.19
N THR A 593 24.59 0.22 26.30
CA THR A 593 23.29 -0.42 26.58
C THR A 593 22.25 -0.10 25.50
N ILE A 594 22.14 1.18 25.10
CA ILE A 594 21.18 1.56 24.05
C ILE A 594 21.57 0.98 22.69
N VAL A 595 22.87 0.85 22.38
CA VAL A 595 23.33 0.19 21.15
C VAL A 595 22.83 -1.26 21.10
N GLU A 596 22.97 -2.02 22.20
CA GLU A 596 22.49 -3.40 22.29
C GLU A 596 20.96 -3.48 22.11
N ASP A 597 20.20 -2.68 22.88
CA ASP A 597 18.73 -2.64 22.79
C ASP A 597 18.23 -2.26 21.38
N THR A 598 18.96 -1.37 20.70
CA THR A 598 18.63 -0.92 19.33
C THR A 598 18.87 -2.04 18.32
N LEU A 599 19.97 -2.78 18.43
CA LEU A 599 20.26 -3.91 17.55
C LEU A 599 19.24 -5.03 17.73
N ASP A 600 18.84 -5.32 18.97
CA ASP A 600 17.79 -6.30 19.27
C ASP A 600 16.44 -5.88 18.66
N SER A 601 16.08 -4.60 18.77
CA SER A 601 14.87 -4.04 18.15
C SER A 601 14.92 -4.16 16.62
N ILE A 602 16.06 -3.85 15.99
CA ILE A 602 16.27 -4.03 14.54
C ILE A 602 16.15 -5.51 14.15
N GLY A 603 16.70 -6.43 14.96
CA GLY A 603 16.62 -7.87 14.75
C GLY A 603 15.21 -8.43 14.73
N GLN A 604 14.27 -7.79 15.45
CA GLN A 604 12.86 -8.17 15.46
C GLN A 604 12.06 -7.68 14.25
N VAL A 605 12.61 -6.74 13.46
CA VAL A 605 11.99 -6.31 12.21
C VAL A 605 12.31 -7.29 11.10
N HIS A 606 11.28 -8.00 10.63
CA HIS A 606 11.41 -9.02 9.59
C HIS A 606 11.94 -8.44 8.27
N GLU A 607 12.89 -9.12 7.65
CA GLU A 607 13.60 -8.63 6.45
C GLU A 607 12.69 -8.44 5.23
N ASN A 608 11.52 -9.07 5.17
CA ASN A 608 10.58 -8.90 4.06
C ASN A 608 9.42 -7.96 4.38
N HIS A 609 9.41 -7.33 5.56
CA HIS A 609 8.37 -6.39 5.94
C HIS A 609 8.65 -4.99 5.39
N VAL A 610 7.59 -4.25 5.04
CA VAL A 610 7.72 -2.90 4.43
C VAL A 610 8.55 -1.97 5.30
N SER A 611 8.38 -2.01 6.62
CA SER A 611 9.12 -1.19 7.59
C SER A 611 10.64 -1.43 7.61
N GLU A 612 11.17 -2.47 6.96
CA GLU A 612 12.61 -2.59 6.76
C GLU A 612 13.17 -1.40 5.97
N SER A 613 12.37 -0.78 5.09
CA SER A 613 12.76 0.39 4.28
C SER A 613 13.25 1.57 5.10
N SER A 614 12.65 1.78 6.27
CA SER A 614 12.89 2.95 7.11
C SER A 614 14.05 2.74 8.08
N LEU A 615 14.61 1.52 8.13
CA LEU A 615 15.71 1.20 9.05
C LEU A 615 17.08 1.76 8.65
N LEU A 616 17.22 2.43 7.50
CA LEU A 616 18.50 3.02 7.08
C LEU A 616 19.06 3.98 8.15
N PHE A 617 18.23 4.89 8.67
CA PHE A 617 18.64 5.81 9.72
C PHE A 617 19.03 5.09 11.02
N PRO A 618 18.19 4.20 11.62
CA PRO A 618 18.59 3.45 12.81
C PRO A 618 19.86 2.60 12.62
N LEU A 619 19.97 1.87 11.51
CA LEU A 619 21.13 1.03 11.18
C LEU A 619 22.42 1.86 11.07
N PHE A 620 22.35 3.02 10.42
CA PHE A 620 23.52 3.89 10.28
C PHE A 620 23.94 4.50 11.61
N ILE A 621 22.98 5.01 12.40
CA ILE A 621 23.28 5.65 13.68
C ILE A 621 23.87 4.65 14.67
N VAL A 622 23.29 3.44 14.78
CA VAL A 622 23.82 2.39 15.65
C VAL A 622 25.15 1.84 15.14
N GLY A 623 25.27 1.61 13.82
CA GLY A 623 26.52 1.19 13.17
C GLY A 623 27.66 2.17 13.39
N GLY A 624 27.35 3.46 13.55
CA GLY A 624 28.32 4.49 13.91
C GLY A 624 28.86 4.39 15.35
N GLU A 625 28.33 3.51 16.20
CA GLU A 625 28.74 3.36 17.61
C GLU A 625 29.08 1.91 18.02
N VAL A 626 28.77 0.91 17.19
CA VAL A 626 29.16 -0.49 17.47
C VAL A 626 30.68 -0.64 17.61
N GLU A 627 31.10 -1.51 18.53
CA GLU A 627 32.52 -1.76 18.83
C GLU A 627 32.91 -3.21 18.56
N ARG A 628 31.96 -4.14 18.75
CA ARG A 628 32.23 -5.56 18.61
C ARG A 628 32.06 -6.02 17.16
N THR A 629 32.93 -6.92 16.73
CA THR A 629 32.93 -7.46 15.37
C THR A 629 31.61 -8.14 15.00
N ASP A 630 30.96 -8.84 15.94
CA ASP A 630 29.68 -9.51 15.68
C ASP A 630 28.54 -8.51 15.43
N GLN A 631 28.53 -7.38 16.14
CA GLN A 631 27.58 -6.29 15.91
C GLN A 631 27.83 -5.59 14.57
N MET A 632 29.10 -5.39 14.19
CA MET A 632 29.47 -4.86 12.87
C MET A 632 28.98 -5.78 11.75
N GLU A 633 29.20 -7.11 11.88
CA GLU A 633 28.69 -8.10 10.92
C GLU A 633 27.17 -8.08 10.82
N PHE A 634 26.45 -7.94 11.94
CA PHE A 634 25.00 -7.82 11.92
C PHE A 634 24.52 -6.59 11.14
N VAL A 635 25.07 -5.40 11.42
CA VAL A 635 24.71 -4.17 10.71
C VAL A 635 25.05 -4.28 9.23
N ARG A 636 26.23 -4.82 8.91
CA ARG A 636 26.67 -5.10 7.53
C ARG A 636 25.68 -6.01 6.80
N ALA A 637 25.33 -7.15 7.40
CA ALA A 637 24.41 -8.11 6.80
C ALA A 637 23.04 -7.47 6.52
N ARG A 638 22.48 -6.72 7.48
CA ARG A 638 21.20 -6.03 7.30
C ARG A 638 21.24 -4.96 6.20
N LEU A 639 22.29 -4.15 6.14
CA LEU A 639 22.46 -3.16 5.07
C LEU A 639 22.65 -3.82 3.70
N GLN A 640 23.38 -4.94 3.62
CA GLN A 640 23.56 -5.71 2.40
C GLN A 640 22.26 -6.34 1.90
N VAL A 641 21.43 -6.89 2.80
CA VAL A 641 20.11 -7.41 2.46
C VAL A 641 19.24 -6.29 1.86
N SER A 642 19.17 -5.14 2.52
CA SER A 642 18.42 -3.97 2.02
C SER A 642 18.97 -3.46 0.69
N CYS A 643 20.30 -3.43 0.53
CA CYS A 643 20.97 -3.01 -0.70
C CYS A 643 20.67 -3.96 -1.87
N ASN A 644 20.75 -5.27 -1.65
CA ASN A 644 20.48 -6.28 -2.68
C ASN A 644 19.01 -6.22 -3.16
N LYS A 645 18.08 -5.98 -2.23
CA LYS A 645 16.64 -5.88 -2.53
C LYS A 645 16.29 -4.59 -3.26
N ARG A 646 16.78 -3.44 -2.78
CA ARG A 646 16.30 -2.13 -3.24
C ARG A 646 17.21 -1.46 -4.25
N ARG A 647 18.50 -1.82 -4.28
CA ARG A 647 19.53 -1.22 -5.14
C ARG A 647 19.63 0.31 -4.96
N CYS A 648 19.28 0.83 -3.78
CA CYS A 648 19.42 2.24 -3.47
C CYS A 648 20.87 2.57 -3.13
N ARG A 649 21.47 3.51 -3.86
CA ARG A 649 22.88 3.88 -3.68
C ARG A 649 23.17 4.50 -2.30
N ASN A 650 22.21 5.20 -1.67
CA ASN A 650 22.31 5.67 -0.28
C ASN A 650 22.62 4.55 0.73
N ILE A 651 22.07 3.35 0.53
CA ILE A 651 22.29 2.21 1.44
C ILE A 651 23.73 1.70 1.26
N SER A 652 24.18 1.59 0.01
CA SER A 652 25.56 1.24 -0.32
C SER A 652 26.53 2.27 0.26
N ARG A 653 26.25 3.57 0.09
CA ARG A 653 27.07 4.66 0.60
C ARG A 653 27.10 4.69 2.12
N ALA A 654 25.98 4.46 2.79
CA ALA A 654 25.92 4.32 4.24
C ALA A 654 26.84 3.18 4.72
N LEU A 655 26.82 2.03 4.03
CA LEU A 655 27.70 0.91 4.34
C LEU A 655 29.18 1.27 4.13
N GLU A 656 29.54 1.91 3.02
CA GLU A 656 30.92 2.36 2.77
C GLU A 656 31.46 3.29 3.87
N VAL A 657 30.65 4.26 4.29
CA VAL A 657 31.02 5.21 5.35
C VAL A 657 31.23 4.47 6.69
N LEU A 658 30.40 3.47 6.99
CA LEU A 658 30.56 2.65 8.19
C LEU A 658 31.81 1.77 8.13
N GLU A 659 32.11 1.13 7.00
CA GLU A 659 33.32 0.33 6.82
C GLU A 659 34.58 1.19 7.02
N GLU A 660 34.61 2.37 6.40
CA GLU A 660 35.72 3.31 6.55
C GLU A 660 35.87 3.76 8.01
N LEU A 661 34.76 4.07 8.68
CA LEU A 661 34.75 4.42 10.10
C LEU A 661 35.28 3.29 10.99
N TRP A 662 34.83 2.05 10.77
CA TRP A 662 35.25 0.89 11.55
C TRP A 662 36.75 0.63 11.40
N VAL A 663 37.28 0.68 10.18
CA VAL A 663 38.71 0.55 9.91
C VAL A 663 39.50 1.68 10.57
N TYR A 664 39.04 2.93 10.44
CA TYR A 664 39.76 4.06 11.01
C TYR A 664 39.80 3.99 12.54
N ARG A 665 38.70 3.58 13.19
CA ARG A 665 38.65 3.40 14.65
C ARG A 665 39.61 2.31 15.11
N GLN A 666 39.64 1.16 14.43
CA GLN A 666 40.60 0.09 14.74
C GLN A 666 42.06 0.59 14.67
N ILE A 667 42.39 1.44 13.69
CA ILE A 667 43.72 2.04 13.58
C ILE A 667 44.00 3.01 14.74
N GLN A 668 43.03 3.86 15.11
CA GLN A 668 43.20 4.83 16.20
C GLN A 668 43.29 4.17 17.58
N ASP A 669 42.59 3.06 17.80
CA ASP A 669 42.67 2.27 19.04
C ASP A 669 44.08 1.70 19.26
N VAL A 670 44.81 1.41 18.17
CA VAL A 670 46.22 0.98 18.21
C VAL A 670 47.17 2.16 18.40
N LEU A 671 46.88 3.31 17.79
CA LEU A 671 47.74 4.50 17.80
C LEU A 671 47.51 5.43 19.01
N GLY A 672 46.46 5.21 19.80
CA GLY A 672 46.12 6.01 20.98
C GLY A 672 45.59 7.41 20.67
N GLY A 673 44.93 7.59 19.53
CA GLY A 673 44.38 8.89 19.09
C GLY A 673 42.90 9.10 19.39
N ASN A 674 42.37 10.26 18.98
CA ASN A 674 40.95 10.58 19.16
C ASN A 674 40.07 9.68 18.28
N ARG A 675 39.01 9.13 18.87
CA ARG A 675 38.05 8.26 18.19
C ARG A 675 37.19 9.10 17.22
N PRO A 676 37.28 8.87 15.90
CA PRO A 676 36.55 9.68 14.93
C PRO A 676 35.05 9.36 14.94
N ASP A 677 34.29 10.34 14.48
CA ASP A 677 32.86 10.29 14.22
C ASP A 677 32.60 10.04 12.72
N TRP A 678 31.47 9.47 12.32
CA TRP A 678 31.11 9.38 10.89
C TRP A 678 31.04 10.75 10.21
N GLU A 679 30.75 11.83 10.96
CA GLU A 679 30.81 13.19 10.43
C GLU A 679 32.22 13.55 9.92
N TYR A 680 33.27 12.96 10.50
CA TYR A 680 34.64 13.15 10.03
C TYR A 680 34.82 12.53 8.64
N ILE A 681 34.33 11.28 8.46
CA ILE A 681 34.38 10.56 7.18
C ILE A 681 33.59 11.30 6.09
N LEU A 682 32.40 11.81 6.43
CA LEU A 682 31.59 12.59 5.49
C LEU A 682 32.24 13.93 5.11
N LYS A 683 32.95 14.59 6.04
CA LYS A 683 33.67 15.85 5.76
C LYS A 683 34.94 15.63 4.93
N SER A 684 35.56 14.44 5.00
CA SER A 684 36.71 14.08 4.18
C SER A 684 36.34 13.55 2.80
N GLY A 685 35.11 13.08 2.61
CA GLY A 685 34.58 12.61 1.33
C GLY A 685 34.05 13.73 0.43
N LEU A 686 33.98 13.47 -0.88
CA LEU A 686 33.38 14.39 -1.88
C LEU A 686 31.87 14.16 -2.07
N GLU A 687 31.35 13.01 -1.65
CA GLU A 687 29.95 12.62 -1.86
C GLU A 687 29.14 12.70 -0.55
N PRO A 688 28.04 13.47 -0.53
CA PRO A 688 27.12 13.51 0.61
C PRO A 688 26.34 12.19 0.75
N LEU A 689 25.76 11.95 1.92
CA LEU A 689 24.92 10.79 2.23
C LEU A 689 23.50 11.30 2.49
N LEU A 690 22.45 10.50 2.23
CA LEU A 690 21.07 10.73 2.71
C LEU A 690 20.60 9.52 3.50
N LEU A 691 20.07 9.73 4.71
CA LEU A 691 19.58 8.67 5.60
C LEU A 691 18.06 8.46 5.50
N THR A 692 17.40 9.15 4.58
CA THR A 692 15.97 9.03 4.26
C THR A 692 15.71 7.99 3.19
#